data_AF-A0A1F9CUK0-F1
#
_entry.id   AF-A0A1F9CUK0-F1
#
_cell.length_a   1.000
_cell.length_b   1.000
_cell.length_c   1.000
_cell.angle_alpha   90.00
_cell.angle_beta   90.00
_cell.angle_gamma   90.00
#
_symmetry.space_group_name_H-M   'P 1'
#
loop_
_entity.id
_entity.type
_entity.pdbx_description
1 polymer ?
#
loop_
_entity_poly.entity_id
_entity_poly.type
_entity_poly.pdbx_seq_one_letter_code
_entity_poly.pdbx_strand_id
1 'polypeptide(L)'
;MSKQDKKKSALLAVFPTLEQYTQFSGNSGNVRIVRSFIEYAVRNAIIDTGDENKLRDFIRNNARGQEDRTPPTHLNFEELFEKKDDLLGLTLSTRALTDRINALLAEHKIDLPKVSNSMLTRLKKEPADTPHKQNVLRSLAFWLGYERAQMGPKWNFETLLKLCREGKQSVNYTEGVRIGFALYGRGDIIGHEVVTWLKKDLKDYIEQSLGRFVYGRWGKVRSHDITTLYVDFPKEEEVSNPASYRQCLRSAVSLAHQMAIRWALSKYFTKNRFLSIGIAAGDYASVDNYLLPLLNAKLPGDPVIRMMDYARQCLLTNDIRALLCSRPNEMTLFNGETLTIWWVVGFWSEMYFDFVPGLLRDKILQNDPSSVEALARLIWSPAEIELQPAASDESNAIMTFYKFPHNSLLGIEIAKTFYYRRRFWEAIEILRICLSIDPTHLNARTLRMLLFRNLALDAPSYPVAESLFKQAEQEALYIQENCAFPTEDFYCEHAVVYLARAMSTLRYIREGNGFFHGRADVRRFTRMVFAWFNMAETLFEKGITVSPSAIRSAYLLNSVRVLQAILHNDEEIFVNPEKPIDGKPDIVKQPSSNLQWQLGYLREDLPQEHQYDFMERMLMKSFRVHDDSVSLQAYRATTHFCTAVMWWDFFPVRTIGVTKKALQLLHDALGMAKAAEKDGVCIYSFTRTYGEMMPAAEFIRHMERSIRMIETKAGDLSKRDDREVIEPDEDLSSSLMTLNF
;
A
#
# COMPACT_ATOMS: atom_id res chain seq x y z
N MET A 1 1.77 49.64 -24.80
CA MET A 1 2.08 48.72 -25.92
C MET A 1 1.45 49.24 -27.19
N SER A 2 2.17 49.20 -28.31
CA SER A 2 1.63 49.58 -29.61
C SER A 2 0.55 48.58 -30.06
N LYS A 3 -0.35 48.98 -30.97
CA LYS A 3 -1.31 48.06 -31.59
C LYS A 3 -0.60 46.89 -32.30
N GLN A 4 0.62 47.12 -32.77
CA GLN A 4 1.44 46.11 -33.44
C GLN A 4 1.99 45.06 -32.47
N ASP A 5 2.37 45.46 -31.26
CA ASP A 5 2.88 44.54 -30.24
C ASP A 5 1.80 43.59 -29.74
N LYS A 6 0.55 44.07 -29.63
CA LYS A 6 -0.60 43.22 -29.28
C LYS A 6 -0.82 42.11 -30.30
N LYS A 7 -0.69 42.42 -31.59
CA LYS A 7 -0.88 41.46 -32.69
C LYS A 7 0.20 40.38 -32.70
N LYS A 8 1.47 40.78 -32.49
CA LYS A 8 2.59 39.84 -32.33
C LYS A 8 2.42 38.97 -31.08
N SER A 9 2.02 39.57 -29.96
CA SER A 9 1.82 38.86 -28.70
C SER A 9 0.68 37.84 -28.79
N ALA A 10 -0.43 38.16 -29.46
CA ALA A 10 -1.54 37.23 -29.69
C ALA A 10 -1.10 35.97 -30.46
N LEU A 11 -0.31 36.14 -31.53
CA LEU A 11 0.23 35.03 -32.32
C LEU A 11 1.19 34.15 -31.49
N LEU A 12 2.10 34.77 -30.74
CA LEU A 12 3.08 34.07 -29.91
C LEU A 12 2.46 33.44 -28.65
N ALA A 13 1.30 33.90 -28.19
CA ALA A 13 0.55 33.24 -27.12
C ALA A 13 -0.08 31.92 -27.62
N VAL A 14 -0.53 31.86 -28.88
CA VAL A 14 -1.05 30.63 -29.49
C VAL A 14 0.08 29.65 -29.83
N PHE A 15 1.19 30.17 -30.37
CA PHE A 15 2.36 29.40 -30.80
C PHE A 15 3.62 29.91 -30.10
N PRO A 16 3.84 29.52 -28.83
CA PRO A 16 5.00 30.00 -28.06
C PRO A 16 6.33 29.44 -28.56
N THR A 17 6.30 28.32 -29.30
CA THR A 17 7.48 27.64 -29.87
C THR A 17 7.19 27.11 -31.27
N LEU A 18 8.25 26.90 -32.06
CA LEU A 18 8.14 26.30 -33.39
C LEU A 18 7.64 24.84 -33.32
N GLU A 19 7.99 24.12 -32.27
CA GLU A 19 7.53 22.75 -32.03
C GLU A 19 5.99 22.70 -31.90
N GLN A 20 5.41 23.60 -31.10
CA GLN A 20 3.94 23.69 -30.96
C GLN A 20 3.24 24.06 -32.27
N TYR A 21 3.84 24.94 -33.06
CA TYR A 21 3.31 25.28 -34.38
C TYR A 21 3.35 24.05 -35.32
N THR A 22 4.46 23.32 -35.34
CA THR A 22 4.65 22.14 -36.20
C THR A 22 3.69 21.01 -35.81
N GLN A 23 3.51 20.76 -34.53
CA GLN A 23 2.52 19.79 -34.03
C GLN A 23 1.09 20.20 -34.41
N PHE A 24 0.78 21.50 -34.31
CA PHE A 24 -0.53 22.03 -34.65
C PHE A 24 -0.82 21.94 -36.15
N SER A 25 0.14 22.31 -37.01
CA SER A 25 0.00 22.30 -38.47
C SER A 25 0.05 20.89 -39.07
N GLY A 26 0.71 19.94 -38.40
CA GLY A 26 0.73 18.53 -38.79
C GLY A 26 -0.63 17.82 -38.65
N ASN A 27 -1.61 18.41 -37.98
CA ASN A 27 -2.95 17.85 -37.87
C ASN A 27 -3.84 18.30 -39.05
N SER A 28 -4.28 17.34 -39.88
CA SER A 28 -5.10 17.59 -41.07
C SER A 28 -6.43 18.31 -40.77
N GLY A 29 -6.96 18.19 -39.55
CA GLY A 29 -8.15 18.91 -39.10
C GLY A 29 -7.94 20.42 -38.90
N ASN A 30 -6.69 20.89 -38.83
CA ASN A 30 -6.36 22.30 -38.56
C ASN A 30 -6.00 23.11 -39.81
N VAL A 31 -6.03 22.52 -41.02
CA VAL A 31 -5.56 23.17 -42.27
C VAL A 31 -6.19 24.55 -42.50
N ARG A 32 -7.51 24.69 -42.26
CA ARG A 32 -8.20 25.98 -42.38
C ARG A 32 -7.74 27.00 -41.32
N ILE A 33 -7.53 26.52 -40.10
CA ILE A 33 -7.08 27.36 -38.98
C ILE A 33 -5.66 27.87 -39.22
N VAL A 34 -4.75 27.01 -39.69
CA VAL A 34 -3.37 27.39 -40.07
C VAL A 34 -3.39 28.51 -41.10
N ARG A 35 -4.20 28.37 -42.16
CA ARG A 35 -4.37 29.40 -43.19
C ARG A 35 -4.84 30.72 -42.59
N SER A 36 -5.82 30.70 -41.68
CA SER A 36 -6.32 31.91 -41.02
C SER A 36 -5.23 32.64 -40.21
N PHE A 37 -4.30 31.90 -39.59
CA PHE A 37 -3.16 32.48 -38.86
C PHE A 37 -2.07 33.05 -39.78
N ILE A 38 -1.80 32.41 -40.93
CA ILE A 38 -0.88 32.96 -41.94
C ILE A 38 -1.45 34.26 -42.50
N GLU A 39 -2.73 34.27 -42.88
CA GLU A 39 -3.41 35.48 -43.34
C GLU A 39 -3.43 36.57 -42.28
N TYR A 40 -3.65 36.21 -41.01
CA TYR A 40 -3.55 37.14 -39.89
C TYR A 40 -2.15 37.76 -39.80
N ALA A 41 -1.10 36.96 -39.93
CA ALA A 41 0.28 37.44 -39.88
C ALA A 41 0.59 38.41 -41.03
N VAL A 42 0.10 38.14 -42.24
CA VAL A 42 0.24 39.05 -43.41
C VAL A 42 -0.55 40.34 -43.22
N ARG A 43 -1.85 40.24 -42.89
CA ARG A 43 -2.74 41.41 -42.67
C ARG A 43 -2.20 42.36 -41.61
N ASN A 44 -1.44 41.83 -40.67
CA ASN A 44 -0.87 42.56 -39.55
C ASN A 44 0.61 42.88 -39.72
N ALA A 45 1.21 42.71 -40.91
CA ALA A 45 2.63 42.99 -41.15
C ALA A 45 3.57 42.34 -40.11
N ILE A 46 3.23 41.12 -39.70
CA ILE A 46 4.09 40.24 -38.89
C ILE A 46 5.06 39.50 -39.82
N ILE A 47 4.57 39.13 -41.01
CA ILE A 47 5.33 38.57 -42.14
C ILE A 47 4.93 39.28 -43.43
N ASP A 48 5.84 39.37 -44.39
CA ASP A 48 5.64 40.17 -45.61
C ASP A 48 4.87 39.42 -46.72
N THR A 49 4.87 38.09 -46.67
CA THR A 49 4.22 37.22 -47.67
C THR A 49 3.51 36.06 -46.98
N GLY A 50 2.47 35.50 -47.62
CA GLY A 50 1.71 34.35 -47.10
C GLY A 50 2.46 33.02 -47.12
N ASP A 51 3.79 33.05 -47.01
CA ASP A 51 4.64 31.87 -46.98
C ASP A 51 4.69 31.32 -45.55
N GLU A 52 4.31 30.05 -45.38
CA GLU A 52 4.35 29.36 -44.09
C GLU A 52 5.77 29.34 -43.49
N ASN A 53 6.81 29.26 -44.33
CA ASN A 53 8.19 29.24 -43.84
C ASN A 53 8.56 30.56 -43.15
N LYS A 54 8.07 31.70 -43.64
CA LYS A 54 8.28 32.99 -42.97
C LYS A 54 7.57 33.05 -41.62
N LEU A 55 6.40 32.43 -41.49
CA LEU A 55 5.72 32.34 -40.19
C LEU A 55 6.50 31.44 -39.22
N ARG A 56 7.04 30.31 -39.70
CA ARG A 56 7.91 29.42 -38.93
C ARG A 56 9.17 30.15 -38.46
N ASP A 57 9.80 30.93 -39.33
CA ASP A 57 10.98 31.73 -39.01
C ASP A 57 10.66 32.83 -37.98
N PHE A 58 9.52 33.51 -38.14
CA PHE A 58 9.05 34.48 -37.16
C PHE A 58 8.86 33.85 -35.77
N ILE A 59 8.20 32.68 -35.69
CA ILE A 59 7.99 31.97 -34.42
C ILE A 59 9.31 31.50 -33.83
N ARG A 60 10.23 30.96 -34.66
CA ARG A 60 11.55 30.53 -34.21
C ARG A 60 12.36 31.68 -33.60
N ASN A 61 12.37 32.83 -34.27
CA ASN A 61 13.12 34.01 -33.84
C ASN A 61 12.51 34.70 -32.60
N ASN A 62 11.28 34.38 -32.24
CA ASN A 62 10.56 34.94 -31.09
C ASN A 62 10.09 33.87 -30.10
N ALA A 63 10.73 32.69 -30.12
CA ALA A 63 10.35 31.55 -29.29
C ALA A 63 10.50 31.89 -27.79
N ARG A 64 9.56 31.43 -26.98
CA ARG A 64 9.54 31.68 -25.53
C ARG A 64 10.48 30.74 -24.79
N GLY A 65 11.20 31.27 -23.79
CA GLY A 65 12.02 30.49 -22.87
C GLY A 65 11.20 29.49 -22.05
N GLN A 66 11.85 28.57 -21.35
CA GLN A 66 11.16 27.57 -20.53
C GLN A 66 10.42 28.20 -19.33
N GLU A 67 10.99 29.24 -18.73
CA GLU A 67 10.40 29.97 -17.59
C GLU A 67 9.05 30.62 -17.97
N ASP A 68 8.95 31.19 -19.18
CA ASP A 68 7.72 31.80 -19.71
C ASP A 68 6.63 30.77 -20.07
N ARG A 69 6.97 29.48 -20.11
CA ARG A 69 6.06 28.38 -20.49
C ARG A 69 5.73 27.47 -19.31
N THR A 70 6.02 27.91 -18.10
CA THR A 70 5.79 27.14 -16.87
C THR A 70 4.79 27.87 -15.98
N PRO A 71 3.67 27.24 -15.58
CA PRO A 71 2.70 27.89 -14.70
C PRO A 71 3.28 28.07 -13.29
N PRO A 72 2.73 29.01 -12.49
CA PRO A 72 3.02 29.09 -11.06
C PRO A 72 2.78 27.75 -10.35
N THR A 73 3.65 27.40 -9.40
CA THR A 73 3.52 26.19 -8.57
C THR A 73 2.19 26.21 -7.80
N HIS A 74 1.51 25.07 -7.73
CA HIS A 74 0.20 24.88 -7.07
C HIS A 74 -1.00 25.61 -7.70
N LEU A 75 -0.92 25.98 -8.97
CA LEU A 75 -2.08 26.51 -9.71
C LEU A 75 -2.64 25.47 -10.68
N ASN A 76 -3.96 25.28 -10.69
CA ASN A 76 -4.67 24.48 -11.70
C ASN A 76 -5.69 25.32 -12.51
N PHE A 77 -6.25 24.75 -13.58
CA PHE A 77 -7.15 25.49 -14.48
C PHE A 77 -8.45 25.96 -13.81
N GLU A 78 -8.93 25.27 -12.77
CA GLU A 78 -10.10 25.70 -12.01
C GLU A 78 -9.78 26.94 -11.16
N GLU A 79 -8.68 26.88 -10.42
CA GLU A 79 -8.16 27.98 -9.59
C GLU A 79 -7.81 29.23 -10.40
N LEU A 80 -7.30 29.07 -11.63
CA LEU A 80 -7.05 30.19 -12.55
C LEU A 80 -8.33 31.01 -12.78
N PHE A 81 -9.48 30.34 -12.94
CA PHE A 81 -10.76 31.00 -13.20
C PHE A 81 -11.43 31.54 -11.94
N GLU A 82 -11.15 30.96 -10.78
CA GLU A 82 -11.61 31.48 -9.48
C GLU A 82 -10.83 32.75 -9.09
N LYS A 83 -9.53 32.78 -9.36
CA LYS A 83 -8.63 33.90 -9.04
C LYS A 83 -8.31 34.80 -10.24
N LYS A 84 -9.12 34.78 -11.30
CA LYS A 84 -8.84 35.52 -12.55
C LYS A 84 -8.83 37.04 -12.36
N ASP A 85 -9.51 37.56 -11.34
CA ASP A 85 -9.49 38.98 -11.00
C ASP A 85 -8.08 39.38 -10.56
N ASP A 86 -7.46 38.56 -9.70
CA ASP A 86 -6.12 38.79 -9.15
C ASP A 86 -5.01 38.42 -10.15
N LEU A 87 -5.15 37.28 -10.83
CA LEU A 87 -4.11 36.71 -11.69
C LEU A 87 -4.08 37.32 -13.10
N LEU A 88 -5.23 37.71 -13.63
CA LEU A 88 -5.40 38.17 -15.02
C LEU A 88 -5.97 39.60 -15.12
N GLY A 89 -6.39 40.21 -14.00
CA GLY A 89 -7.07 41.51 -13.99
C GLY A 89 -8.41 41.45 -14.74
N LEU A 90 -9.22 40.40 -14.53
CA LEU A 90 -10.40 40.08 -15.34
C LEU A 90 -11.72 40.04 -14.56
N THR A 91 -12.29 41.21 -14.25
CA THR A 91 -13.63 41.37 -13.67
C THR A 91 -14.77 41.14 -14.67
N LEU A 92 -14.77 39.98 -15.34
CA LEU A 92 -15.78 39.58 -16.33
C LEU A 92 -16.48 38.30 -15.89
N SER A 93 -17.79 38.15 -16.15
CA SER A 93 -18.42 36.83 -16.04
C SER A 93 -17.86 35.87 -17.09
N THR A 94 -17.95 34.55 -16.85
CA THR A 94 -17.47 33.55 -17.83
C THR A 94 -18.16 33.73 -19.18
N ARG A 95 -19.46 34.07 -19.18
CA ARG A 95 -20.23 34.35 -20.40
C ARG A 95 -19.70 35.58 -21.15
N ALA A 96 -19.46 36.68 -20.44
CA ALA A 96 -18.89 37.89 -21.05
C ALA A 96 -17.48 37.65 -21.61
N LEU A 97 -16.69 36.80 -20.95
CA LEU A 97 -15.37 36.39 -21.44
C LEU A 97 -15.48 35.58 -22.74
N THR A 98 -16.37 34.58 -22.81
CA THR A 98 -16.54 33.79 -24.04
C THR A 98 -17.02 34.64 -25.21
N ASP A 99 -17.92 35.59 -24.96
CA ASP A 99 -18.42 36.51 -25.99
C ASP A 99 -17.29 37.39 -26.54
N ARG A 100 -16.41 37.91 -25.66
CA ARG A 100 -15.24 38.71 -26.07
C ARG A 100 -14.18 37.90 -26.82
N ILE A 101 -13.92 36.66 -26.42
CA ILE A 101 -13.01 35.76 -27.17
C ILE A 101 -13.56 35.56 -28.59
N ASN A 102 -14.84 35.20 -28.70
CA ASN A 102 -15.46 34.94 -29.99
C ASN A 102 -15.54 36.20 -30.88
N ALA A 103 -15.79 37.37 -30.31
CA ALA A 103 -15.80 38.64 -31.03
C ALA A 103 -14.41 38.97 -31.61
N LEU A 104 -13.34 38.77 -30.81
CA LEU A 104 -11.97 39.02 -31.26
C LEU A 104 -11.53 38.05 -32.36
N LEU A 105 -11.87 36.76 -32.24
CA LEU A 105 -11.60 35.77 -33.28
C LEU A 105 -12.28 36.16 -34.61
N ALA A 106 -13.54 36.63 -34.54
CA ALA A 106 -14.28 37.09 -35.70
C ALA A 106 -13.68 38.38 -36.31
N GLU A 107 -13.31 39.36 -35.48
CA GLU A 107 -12.67 40.62 -35.90
C GLU A 107 -11.40 40.35 -36.72
N HIS A 108 -10.57 39.42 -36.23
CA HIS A 108 -9.28 39.10 -36.84
C HIS A 108 -9.34 37.97 -37.87
N LYS A 109 -10.55 37.45 -38.15
CA LYS A 109 -10.85 36.34 -39.05
C LYS A 109 -9.95 35.12 -38.77
N ILE A 110 -9.94 34.68 -37.52
CA ILE A 110 -9.23 33.47 -37.06
C ILE A 110 -10.25 32.33 -36.95
N ASP A 111 -9.99 31.23 -37.64
CA ASP A 111 -10.92 30.08 -37.78
C ASP A 111 -10.91 29.12 -36.57
N LEU A 112 -10.45 29.57 -35.40
CA LEU A 112 -10.52 28.79 -34.16
C LEU A 112 -11.97 28.53 -33.73
N PRO A 113 -12.25 27.44 -32.98
CA PRO A 113 -13.60 27.09 -32.58
C PRO A 113 -14.22 28.16 -31.67
N LYS A 114 -15.53 28.40 -31.84
CA LYS A 114 -16.31 29.25 -30.94
C LYS A 114 -16.27 28.66 -29.52
N VAL A 115 -15.88 29.49 -28.56
CA VAL A 115 -15.78 29.11 -27.16
C VAL A 115 -17.14 29.29 -26.48
N SER A 116 -17.58 28.29 -25.72
CA SER A 116 -18.78 28.36 -24.88
C SER A 116 -18.46 28.16 -23.40
N ASN A 117 -19.35 28.62 -22.52
CA ASN A 117 -19.23 28.39 -21.08
C ASN A 117 -19.05 26.90 -20.74
N SER A 118 -19.80 26.02 -21.42
CA SER A 118 -19.72 24.58 -21.22
C SER A 118 -18.32 24.02 -21.49
N MET A 119 -17.62 24.54 -22.50
CA MET A 119 -16.27 24.11 -22.87
C MET A 119 -15.25 24.53 -21.81
N LEU A 120 -15.34 25.76 -21.32
CA LEU A 120 -14.47 26.23 -20.22
C LEU A 120 -14.73 25.45 -18.93
N THR A 121 -15.99 25.17 -18.59
CA THR A 121 -16.34 24.32 -17.43
C THR A 121 -15.80 22.90 -17.59
N ARG A 122 -15.83 22.33 -18.80
CA ARG A 122 -15.23 21.01 -19.06
C ARG A 122 -13.73 21.01 -18.88
N LEU A 123 -13.01 22.05 -19.34
CA LEU A 123 -11.56 22.16 -19.16
C LEU A 123 -11.12 22.30 -17.69
N LYS A 124 -12.01 22.70 -16.78
CA LYS A 124 -11.76 22.65 -15.32
C LYS A 124 -11.72 21.21 -14.77
N LYS A 125 -12.49 20.31 -15.38
CA LYS A 125 -12.74 18.94 -14.84
C LYS A 125 -12.09 17.83 -15.66
N GLU A 126 -11.86 18.06 -16.95
CA GLU A 126 -11.37 17.09 -17.92
C GLU A 126 -9.98 17.50 -18.47
N PRO A 127 -9.16 16.54 -18.93
CA PRO A 127 -7.93 16.85 -19.63
C PRO A 127 -8.19 17.49 -21.00
N ALA A 128 -7.24 18.29 -21.49
CA ALA A 128 -7.25 18.89 -22.84
C ALA A 128 -6.58 17.98 -23.89
N ASP A 129 -7.09 16.76 -23.99
CA ASP A 129 -6.52 15.63 -24.73
C ASP A 129 -6.98 15.51 -26.20
N THR A 130 -7.96 16.32 -26.61
CA THR A 130 -8.48 16.31 -27.98
C THR A 130 -8.10 17.58 -28.74
N PRO A 131 -7.94 17.54 -30.08
CA PRO A 131 -7.65 18.72 -30.88
C PRO A 131 -8.65 19.86 -30.65
N HIS A 132 -9.93 19.53 -30.45
CA HIS A 132 -10.97 20.53 -30.18
C HIS A 132 -10.74 21.25 -28.84
N LYS A 133 -10.47 20.52 -27.75
CA LYS A 133 -10.17 21.10 -26.42
C LYS A 133 -8.90 21.96 -26.46
N GLN A 134 -7.86 21.48 -27.13
CA GLN A 134 -6.63 22.25 -27.30
C GLN A 134 -6.86 23.52 -28.12
N ASN A 135 -7.72 23.48 -29.13
CA ASN A 135 -8.05 24.67 -29.92
C ASN A 135 -8.91 25.68 -29.13
N VAL A 136 -9.73 25.22 -28.17
CA VAL A 136 -10.39 26.13 -27.21
C VAL A 136 -9.36 26.83 -26.30
N LEU A 137 -8.33 26.11 -25.84
CA LEU A 137 -7.22 26.74 -25.11
C LEU A 137 -6.44 27.74 -25.98
N ARG A 138 -6.24 27.45 -27.27
CA ARG A 138 -5.65 28.38 -28.23
C ARG A 138 -6.52 29.63 -28.43
N SER A 139 -7.84 29.51 -28.45
CA SER A 139 -8.76 30.67 -28.49
C SER A 139 -8.59 31.56 -27.26
N LEU A 140 -8.44 30.97 -26.08
CA LEU A 140 -8.17 31.70 -24.83
C LEU A 140 -6.78 32.34 -24.85
N ALA A 141 -5.75 31.61 -25.29
CA ALA A 141 -4.38 32.11 -25.40
C ALA A 141 -4.28 33.30 -26.37
N PHE A 142 -4.94 33.21 -27.54
CA PHE A 142 -4.99 34.28 -28.53
C PHE A 142 -5.57 35.57 -27.92
N TRP A 143 -6.68 35.43 -27.20
CA TRP A 143 -7.34 36.55 -26.56
C TRP A 143 -6.49 37.17 -25.44
N LEU A 144 -5.87 36.34 -24.59
CA LEU A 144 -4.95 36.80 -23.55
C LEU A 144 -3.74 37.52 -24.15
N GLY A 145 -3.13 36.97 -25.20
CA GLY A 145 -2.02 37.60 -25.90
C GLY A 145 -2.37 38.94 -26.56
N TYR A 146 -3.64 39.16 -26.94
CA TYR A 146 -4.08 40.43 -27.54
C TYR A 146 -4.54 41.47 -26.51
N GLU A 147 -5.47 41.10 -25.63
CA GLU A 147 -6.11 42.00 -24.65
C GLU A 147 -5.28 42.21 -23.38
N ARG A 148 -4.36 41.29 -23.11
CA ARG A 148 -3.42 41.31 -21.99
C ARG A 148 -2.01 41.06 -22.49
N ALA A 149 -1.61 41.78 -23.54
CA ALA A 149 -0.37 41.52 -24.26
C ALA A 149 0.91 41.60 -23.39
N GLN A 150 0.88 42.32 -22.27
CA GLN A 150 1.93 42.34 -21.24
C GLN A 150 2.01 41.05 -20.40
N MET A 151 0.90 40.31 -20.30
CA MET A 151 0.79 39.02 -19.61
C MET A 151 0.91 37.82 -20.58
N GLY A 152 0.74 38.06 -21.88
CA GLY A 152 0.81 37.06 -22.96
C GLY A 152 2.07 36.18 -22.96
N PRO A 153 3.27 36.66 -22.57
CA PRO A 153 4.44 35.79 -22.42
C PRO A 153 4.23 34.67 -21.41
N LYS A 154 3.64 34.96 -20.24
CA LYS A 154 3.41 33.98 -19.16
C LYS A 154 2.16 33.12 -19.37
N TRP A 155 1.11 33.71 -19.95
CA TRP A 155 -0.19 33.05 -20.17
C TRP A 155 -0.41 32.69 -21.63
N ASN A 156 0.36 31.72 -22.10
CA ASN A 156 0.32 31.17 -23.46
C ASN A 156 -0.31 29.77 -23.48
N PHE A 157 -0.47 29.19 -24.67
CA PHE A 157 -1.06 27.87 -24.88
C PHE A 157 -0.40 26.76 -24.05
N GLU A 158 0.94 26.71 -23.97
CA GLU A 158 1.63 25.67 -23.19
C GLU A 158 1.38 25.82 -21.70
N THR A 159 1.41 27.05 -21.16
CA THR A 159 1.06 27.31 -19.77
C THR A 159 -0.37 26.88 -19.47
N LEU A 160 -1.33 27.27 -20.32
CA LEU A 160 -2.74 26.89 -20.16
C LEU A 160 -2.97 25.38 -20.27
N LEU A 161 -2.23 24.71 -21.16
CA LEU A 161 -2.29 23.26 -21.33
C LEU A 161 -1.79 22.52 -20.08
N LYS A 162 -0.68 22.98 -19.48
CA LYS A 162 -0.12 22.42 -18.24
C LYS A 162 -1.01 22.62 -17.00
N LEU A 163 -1.91 23.61 -17.03
CA LEU A 163 -2.87 23.84 -15.96
C LEU A 163 -4.09 22.92 -16.04
N CYS A 164 -4.40 22.41 -17.24
CA CYS A 164 -5.44 21.39 -17.40
C CYS A 164 -4.98 20.07 -16.77
N ARG A 165 -5.93 19.26 -16.30
CA ARG A 165 -5.62 17.92 -15.79
C ARG A 165 -4.86 17.12 -16.85
N GLU A 166 -3.80 16.41 -16.46
CA GLU A 166 -3.09 15.55 -17.40
C GLU A 166 -4.01 14.43 -17.92
N GLY A 167 -4.15 14.36 -19.25
CA GLY A 167 -4.90 13.28 -19.89
C GLY A 167 -4.11 11.99 -19.84
N LYS A 168 -4.46 11.10 -18.92
CA LYS A 168 -3.87 9.77 -18.87
C LYS A 168 -4.37 8.96 -20.08
N GLN A 169 -3.48 8.66 -21.03
CA GLN A 169 -3.72 7.80 -22.21
C GLN A 169 -4.59 6.60 -21.82
N SER A 170 -5.66 6.30 -22.57
CA SER A 170 -6.43 5.07 -22.42
C SER A 170 -5.60 3.88 -22.90
N VAL A 171 -4.70 3.39 -22.06
CA VAL A 171 -4.05 2.09 -22.26
C VAL A 171 -5.14 1.01 -22.21
N ASN A 172 -5.35 0.30 -23.31
CA ASN A 172 -6.25 -0.85 -23.39
C ASN A 172 -5.47 -2.10 -23.00
N TYR A 173 -5.53 -2.50 -21.74
CA TYR A 173 -4.92 -3.77 -21.30
C TYR A 173 -5.80 -4.94 -21.74
N THR A 174 -5.19 -5.95 -22.36
CA THR A 174 -5.83 -7.20 -22.81
C THR A 174 -5.78 -8.28 -21.75
N GLU A 175 -4.87 -8.17 -20.77
CA GLU A 175 -4.62 -9.16 -19.73
C GLU A 175 -4.77 -8.56 -18.33
N GLY A 176 -5.12 -9.41 -17.37
CA GLY A 176 -5.16 -9.05 -15.96
C GLY A 176 -5.85 -10.09 -15.10
N VAL A 177 -6.41 -9.63 -13.99
CA VAL A 177 -7.23 -10.45 -13.08
C VAL A 177 -8.68 -9.99 -13.18
N ARG A 178 -9.58 -10.96 -13.41
CA ARG A 178 -11.02 -10.76 -13.28
C ARG A 178 -11.49 -11.46 -12.01
N ILE A 179 -12.21 -10.71 -11.17
CA ILE A 179 -12.88 -11.24 -9.98
C ILE A 179 -14.39 -11.18 -10.17
N GLY A 180 -15.07 -12.30 -9.99
CA GLY A 180 -16.51 -12.43 -10.07
C GLY A 180 -17.13 -12.62 -8.68
N PHE A 181 -18.32 -12.08 -8.48
CA PHE A 181 -19.12 -12.15 -7.26
C PHE A 181 -20.52 -12.63 -7.64
N ALA A 182 -20.87 -13.85 -7.25
CA ALA A 182 -22.16 -14.46 -7.53
C ALA A 182 -22.95 -14.67 -6.22
N LEU A 183 -24.19 -14.20 -6.22
CA LEU A 183 -25.15 -14.41 -5.12
C LEU A 183 -26.06 -15.60 -5.46
N TYR A 184 -26.15 -16.55 -4.54
CA TYR A 184 -26.98 -17.73 -4.68
C TYR A 184 -27.96 -17.87 -3.51
N GLY A 185 -29.15 -18.37 -3.82
CA GLY A 185 -30.20 -18.69 -2.85
C GLY A 185 -30.47 -20.19 -2.75
N ARG A 186 -30.60 -20.71 -1.54
CA ARG A 186 -31.11 -22.05 -1.20
C ARG A 186 -32.56 -21.91 -0.73
N GLY A 187 -33.44 -21.54 -1.66
CA GLY A 187 -34.85 -21.26 -1.38
C GLY A 187 -35.17 -19.80 -1.06
N ASP A 188 -34.19 -19.01 -0.61
CA ASP A 188 -34.34 -17.56 -0.45
C ASP A 188 -34.20 -16.84 -1.80
N ILE A 189 -35.09 -15.89 -2.09
CA ILE A 189 -35.00 -15.05 -3.29
C ILE A 189 -33.88 -14.01 -3.11
N ILE A 190 -33.02 -13.88 -4.12
CA ILE A 190 -32.04 -12.79 -4.22
C ILE A 190 -32.75 -11.56 -4.79
N GLY A 191 -33.16 -10.65 -3.90
CA GLY A 191 -33.85 -9.42 -4.27
C GLY A 191 -32.91 -8.35 -4.85
N HIS A 192 -33.50 -7.37 -5.55
CA HIS A 192 -32.78 -6.23 -6.13
C HIS A 192 -31.99 -5.42 -5.09
N GLU A 193 -32.48 -5.33 -3.85
CA GLU A 193 -31.80 -4.66 -2.74
C GLU A 193 -30.44 -5.27 -2.40
N VAL A 194 -30.31 -6.60 -2.46
CA VAL A 194 -29.09 -7.34 -2.13
C VAL A 194 -28.03 -7.08 -3.19
N VAL A 195 -28.43 -7.13 -4.47
CA VAL A 195 -27.54 -6.86 -5.61
C VAL A 195 -27.10 -5.39 -5.60
N THR A 196 -28.02 -4.47 -5.29
CA THR A 196 -27.71 -3.04 -5.18
C THR A 196 -26.72 -2.77 -4.05
N TRP A 197 -26.90 -3.43 -2.90
CA TRP A 197 -25.96 -3.37 -1.80
C TRP A 197 -24.57 -3.88 -2.22
N LEU A 198 -24.48 -5.06 -2.83
CA LEU A 198 -23.20 -5.64 -3.24
C LEU A 198 -22.47 -4.72 -4.23
N LYS A 199 -23.19 -4.19 -5.22
CA LYS A 199 -22.64 -3.25 -6.21
C LYS A 199 -22.12 -1.97 -5.55
N LYS A 200 -22.83 -1.44 -4.56
CA LYS A 200 -22.43 -0.25 -3.81
C LYS A 200 -21.19 -0.53 -2.97
N ASP A 201 -21.18 -1.61 -2.19
CA ASP A 201 -20.05 -1.95 -1.32
C ASP A 201 -18.76 -2.23 -2.11
N LEU A 202 -18.87 -2.94 -3.25
CA LEU A 202 -17.74 -3.14 -4.16
C LEU A 202 -17.19 -1.80 -4.67
N LYS A 203 -18.07 -0.91 -5.12
CA LYS A 203 -17.70 0.43 -5.58
C LYS A 203 -16.99 1.22 -4.47
N ASP A 204 -17.62 1.32 -3.30
CA ASP A 204 -17.15 2.15 -2.21
C ASP A 204 -15.76 1.68 -1.74
N TYR A 205 -15.53 0.36 -1.64
CA TYR A 205 -14.21 -0.16 -1.26
C TYR A 205 -13.14 0.09 -2.33
N ILE A 206 -13.47 -0.09 -3.62
CA ILE A 206 -12.52 0.17 -4.71
C ILE A 206 -12.12 1.66 -4.74
N GLU A 207 -13.09 2.56 -4.59
CA GLU A 207 -12.84 4.01 -4.53
C GLU A 207 -11.99 4.42 -3.32
N GLN A 208 -12.25 3.86 -2.14
CA GLN A 208 -11.63 4.28 -0.89
C GLN A 208 -10.26 3.63 -0.66
N SER A 209 -10.13 2.33 -0.92
CA SER A 209 -8.99 1.52 -0.46
C SER A 209 -8.08 1.07 -1.60
N LEU A 210 -8.53 1.13 -2.85
CA LEU A 210 -7.76 0.72 -4.03
C LEU A 210 -7.48 1.90 -4.98
N GLY A 211 -7.45 3.13 -4.46
CA GLY A 211 -7.43 4.40 -5.21
C GLY A 211 -6.33 4.61 -6.27
N ARG A 212 -5.33 3.72 -6.36
CA ARG A 212 -4.41 3.66 -7.52
C ARG A 212 -5.15 3.22 -8.79
N PHE A 213 -6.14 2.33 -8.67
CA PHE A 213 -7.11 2.03 -9.71
C PHE A 213 -8.21 3.10 -9.64
N VAL A 214 -8.09 4.12 -10.48
CA VAL A 214 -9.11 5.16 -10.59
C VAL A 214 -10.45 4.51 -10.96
N TYR A 215 -11.41 4.53 -10.02
CA TYR A 215 -12.75 4.00 -10.25
C TYR A 215 -13.36 4.65 -11.49
N GLY A 216 -13.84 3.81 -12.41
CA GLY A 216 -14.31 4.23 -13.74
C GLY A 216 -13.34 3.92 -14.89
N ARG A 217 -12.04 3.76 -14.62
CA ARG A 217 -11.03 3.26 -15.59
C ARG A 217 -10.77 1.76 -15.39
N TRP A 218 -10.48 1.37 -14.15
CA TRP A 218 -10.27 -0.01 -13.70
C TRP A 218 -11.02 -0.23 -12.39
N GLY A 219 -11.34 -1.47 -12.04
CA GLY A 219 -12.17 -1.71 -10.85
C GLY A 219 -13.66 -1.35 -11.05
N LYS A 220 -14.11 -1.13 -12.30
CA LYS A 220 -15.53 -0.85 -12.56
C LYS A 220 -16.34 -2.12 -12.35
N VAL A 221 -17.34 -2.04 -11.47
CA VAL A 221 -18.29 -3.12 -11.24
C VAL A 221 -19.21 -3.26 -12.45
N ARG A 222 -19.13 -4.41 -13.12
CA ARG A 222 -19.94 -4.77 -14.29
C ARG A 222 -20.88 -5.91 -13.91
N SER A 223 -22.09 -5.93 -14.48
CA SER A 223 -23.02 -7.04 -14.31
C SER A 223 -22.81 -8.05 -15.42
N HIS A 224 -22.68 -9.33 -15.07
CA HIS A 224 -22.73 -10.43 -16.02
C HIS A 224 -24.18 -10.87 -16.24
N ASP A 225 -24.89 -11.09 -15.13
CA ASP A 225 -26.31 -11.37 -15.08
C ASP A 225 -26.96 -10.58 -13.91
N ILE A 226 -28.18 -10.96 -13.50
CA ILE A 226 -28.92 -10.29 -12.42
C ILE A 226 -28.22 -10.41 -11.05
N THR A 227 -27.57 -11.54 -10.78
CA THR A 227 -27.00 -11.91 -9.48
C THR A 227 -25.47 -11.98 -9.46
N THR A 228 -24.84 -11.84 -10.62
CA THR A 228 -23.40 -11.98 -10.81
C THR A 228 -22.79 -10.66 -11.27
N LEU A 229 -21.82 -10.18 -10.50
CA LEU A 229 -21.03 -8.98 -10.78
C LEU A 229 -19.57 -9.36 -11.03
N TYR A 230 -18.85 -8.61 -11.84
CA TYR A 230 -17.40 -8.78 -12.02
C TYR A 230 -16.66 -7.46 -12.03
N VAL A 231 -15.38 -7.54 -11.70
CA VAL A 231 -14.44 -6.43 -11.61
C VAL A 231 -13.14 -6.84 -12.28
N ASP A 232 -12.62 -5.96 -13.14
CA ASP A 232 -11.35 -6.17 -13.86
C ASP A 232 -10.23 -5.31 -13.25
N PHE A 233 -9.12 -5.97 -12.89
CA PHE A 233 -7.86 -5.36 -12.48
C PHE A 233 -6.77 -5.67 -13.51
N PRO A 234 -6.30 -4.70 -14.30
CA PRO A 234 -5.39 -4.95 -15.41
C PRO A 234 -3.98 -5.28 -14.95
N LYS A 235 -3.29 -6.11 -15.73
CA LYS A 235 -1.83 -6.24 -15.65
C LYS A 235 -1.18 -5.05 -16.33
N GLU A 236 -0.53 -4.17 -15.56
CA GLU A 236 0.11 -2.95 -16.10
C GLU A 236 1.46 -3.23 -16.78
N GLU A 237 2.11 -4.34 -16.44
CA GLU A 237 3.41 -4.74 -17.01
C GLU A 237 3.24 -5.43 -18.38
N GLU A 238 4.09 -5.09 -19.34
CA GLU A 238 4.06 -5.69 -20.70
C GLU A 238 4.46 -7.17 -20.70
N VAL A 239 5.38 -7.56 -19.80
CA VAL A 239 5.86 -8.93 -19.69
C VAL A 239 4.73 -9.84 -19.21
N SER A 240 4.52 -10.99 -19.85
CA SER A 240 3.50 -11.97 -19.42
C SER A 240 4.18 -13.11 -18.67
N ASN A 241 4.43 -12.90 -17.37
CA ASN A 241 4.91 -13.94 -16.46
C ASN A 241 4.14 -13.88 -15.13
N PRO A 242 4.13 -14.93 -14.28
CA PRO A 242 3.35 -14.89 -13.05
C PRO A 242 3.68 -13.70 -12.12
N ALA A 243 4.94 -13.26 -12.07
CA ALA A 243 5.36 -12.13 -11.23
C ALA A 243 4.74 -10.78 -11.65
N SER A 244 4.45 -10.60 -12.94
CA SER A 244 3.84 -9.37 -13.49
C SER A 244 2.38 -9.14 -13.05
N TYR A 245 1.71 -10.17 -12.52
CA TYR A 245 0.33 -10.08 -12.00
C TYR A 245 0.24 -9.52 -10.57
N ARG A 246 1.36 -9.20 -9.90
CA ARG A 246 1.41 -8.85 -8.47
C ARG A 246 0.32 -7.88 -8.01
N GLN A 247 0.31 -6.68 -8.57
CA GLN A 247 -0.53 -5.59 -8.08
C GLN A 247 -2.01 -5.85 -8.35
N CYS A 248 -2.35 -6.32 -9.56
CA CYS A 248 -3.72 -6.62 -9.92
C CYS A 248 -4.30 -7.80 -9.11
N LEU A 249 -3.49 -8.85 -8.89
CA LEU A 249 -3.90 -10.00 -8.11
C LEU A 249 -4.03 -9.67 -6.63
N ARG A 250 -3.08 -8.93 -6.05
CA ARG A 250 -3.18 -8.44 -4.67
C ARG A 250 -4.48 -7.66 -4.47
N SER A 251 -4.79 -6.72 -5.37
CA SER A 251 -6.03 -5.95 -5.28
C SER A 251 -7.29 -6.80 -5.42
N ALA A 252 -7.28 -7.82 -6.28
CA ALA A 252 -8.39 -8.78 -6.39
C ALA A 252 -8.57 -9.60 -5.09
N VAL A 253 -7.48 -10.10 -4.51
CA VAL A 253 -7.52 -10.91 -3.28
C VAL A 253 -7.91 -10.06 -2.07
N SER A 254 -7.40 -8.82 -1.94
CA SER A 254 -7.85 -7.88 -0.91
C SER A 254 -9.33 -7.53 -1.02
N LEU A 255 -9.84 -7.32 -2.24
CA LEU A 255 -11.27 -7.10 -2.47
C LEU A 255 -12.10 -8.34 -2.08
N ALA A 256 -11.63 -9.54 -2.41
CA ALA A 256 -12.29 -10.80 -2.05
C ALA A 256 -12.38 -10.97 -0.53
N HIS A 257 -11.26 -10.76 0.18
CA HIS A 257 -11.20 -10.79 1.65
C HIS A 257 -12.21 -9.83 2.28
N GLN A 258 -12.19 -8.57 1.85
CA GLN A 258 -13.08 -7.54 2.40
C GLN A 258 -14.55 -7.85 2.14
N MET A 259 -14.87 -8.37 0.96
CA MET A 259 -16.25 -8.65 0.60
C MET A 259 -16.79 -9.90 1.28
N ALA A 260 -15.95 -10.90 1.54
CA ALA A 260 -16.35 -12.07 2.34
C ALA A 260 -16.79 -11.68 3.75
N ILE A 261 -16.08 -10.75 4.40
CA ILE A 261 -16.43 -10.28 5.75
C ILE A 261 -17.63 -9.33 5.75
N ARG A 262 -17.63 -8.35 4.84
CA ARG A 262 -18.75 -7.39 4.72
C ARG A 262 -20.06 -8.09 4.38
N TRP A 263 -20.01 -9.16 3.57
CA TRP A 263 -21.16 -10.02 3.33
C TRP A 263 -21.67 -10.64 4.64
N ALA A 264 -20.80 -11.26 5.42
CA ALA A 264 -21.16 -11.87 6.70
C ALA A 264 -21.75 -10.89 7.71
N LEU A 265 -21.28 -9.63 7.70
CA LEU A 265 -21.79 -8.55 8.54
C LEU A 265 -23.05 -7.88 7.99
N SER A 266 -23.41 -8.14 6.73
CA SER A 266 -24.55 -7.50 6.10
C SER A 266 -25.86 -8.02 6.67
N LYS A 267 -26.87 -7.15 6.75
CA LYS A 267 -28.25 -7.55 7.10
C LYS A 267 -28.89 -8.53 6.11
N TYR A 268 -28.29 -8.73 4.94
CA TYR A 268 -28.80 -9.60 3.89
C TYR A 268 -28.28 -11.04 3.99
N PHE A 269 -27.27 -11.27 4.82
CA PHE A 269 -26.73 -12.60 5.04
C PHE A 269 -27.70 -13.48 5.84
N THR A 270 -28.00 -14.65 5.30
CA THR A 270 -28.83 -15.67 5.95
C THR A 270 -28.18 -17.04 5.72
N LYS A 271 -28.65 -18.08 6.42
CA LYS A 271 -28.19 -19.46 6.17
C LYS A 271 -28.51 -19.96 4.75
N ASN A 272 -29.47 -19.32 4.08
CA ASN A 272 -29.96 -19.71 2.76
C ASN A 272 -29.43 -18.82 1.64
N ARG A 273 -28.78 -17.68 1.95
CA ARG A 273 -28.15 -16.81 0.95
C ARG A 273 -26.65 -16.88 1.09
N PHE A 274 -25.96 -17.21 0.01
CA PHE A 274 -24.50 -17.30 0.03
C PHE A 274 -23.86 -16.50 -1.10
N LEU A 275 -22.74 -15.88 -0.78
CA LEU A 275 -21.88 -15.19 -1.72
C LEU A 275 -20.78 -16.14 -2.15
N SER A 276 -20.47 -16.14 -3.44
CA SER A 276 -19.24 -16.73 -3.91
C SER A 276 -18.42 -15.80 -4.78
N ILE A 277 -17.11 -15.91 -4.61
CA ILE A 277 -16.10 -15.05 -5.18
C ILE A 277 -15.12 -15.90 -5.97
N GLY A 278 -15.06 -15.68 -7.28
CA GLY A 278 -14.15 -16.38 -8.20
C GLY A 278 -13.04 -15.45 -8.68
N ILE A 279 -11.78 -15.89 -8.65
CA ILE A 279 -10.62 -15.15 -9.11
C ILE A 279 -9.97 -15.88 -10.29
N ALA A 280 -9.93 -15.23 -11.45
CA ALA A 280 -9.30 -15.74 -12.67
C ALA A 280 -8.25 -14.76 -13.18
N ALA A 281 -7.08 -15.26 -13.59
CA ALA A 281 -5.99 -14.47 -14.15
C ALA A 281 -5.72 -14.91 -15.60
N GLY A 282 -5.45 -13.97 -16.49
CA GLY A 282 -5.16 -14.26 -17.90
C GLY A 282 -5.66 -13.18 -18.86
N ASP A 283 -5.84 -13.56 -20.13
CA ASP A 283 -6.46 -12.71 -21.16
C ASP A 283 -7.96 -12.54 -20.90
N TYR A 284 -8.43 -11.29 -20.83
CA TYR A 284 -9.81 -10.95 -20.56
C TYR A 284 -10.82 -11.53 -21.56
N ALA A 285 -10.40 -11.85 -22.78
CA ALA A 285 -11.23 -12.52 -23.78
C ALA A 285 -11.51 -13.99 -23.44
N SER A 286 -10.64 -14.62 -22.63
CA SER A 286 -10.70 -16.05 -22.30
C SER A 286 -11.10 -16.34 -20.85
N VAL A 287 -10.90 -15.40 -19.92
CA VAL A 287 -11.13 -15.64 -18.48
C VAL A 287 -12.57 -16.04 -18.13
N ASP A 288 -13.57 -15.64 -18.93
CA ASP A 288 -14.97 -16.00 -18.67
C ASP A 288 -15.23 -17.50 -18.82
N ASN A 289 -14.45 -18.19 -19.68
CA ASN A 289 -14.52 -19.65 -19.84
C ASN A 289 -14.16 -20.39 -18.55
N TYR A 290 -13.37 -19.75 -17.67
CA TYR A 290 -12.94 -20.33 -16.40
C TYR A 290 -13.72 -19.75 -15.22
N LEU A 291 -14.09 -18.46 -15.27
CA LEU A 291 -14.71 -17.76 -14.14
C LEU A 291 -16.12 -18.27 -13.81
N LEU A 292 -16.97 -18.49 -14.81
CA LEU A 292 -18.35 -18.95 -14.55
C LEU A 292 -18.37 -20.40 -14.03
N PRO A 293 -17.62 -21.36 -14.62
CA PRO A 293 -17.52 -22.69 -14.03
C PRO A 293 -16.91 -22.66 -12.62
N LEU A 294 -15.90 -21.80 -12.41
CA LEU A 294 -15.33 -21.56 -11.08
C LEU A 294 -16.42 -21.12 -10.11
N LEU A 295 -17.25 -20.12 -10.42
CA LEU A 295 -18.36 -19.61 -9.59
C LEU A 295 -19.49 -20.62 -9.39
N ASN A 296 -19.69 -21.60 -10.28
CA ASN A 296 -20.78 -22.57 -10.16
C ASN A 296 -20.36 -23.90 -9.53
N ALA A 297 -19.05 -24.11 -9.34
CA ALA A 297 -18.54 -25.36 -8.77
C ALA A 297 -19.12 -25.64 -7.37
N LYS A 298 -19.51 -26.90 -7.14
CA LYS A 298 -19.89 -27.39 -5.81
C LYS A 298 -18.64 -27.87 -5.12
N LEU A 299 -18.26 -27.21 -4.03
CA LEU A 299 -17.01 -27.47 -3.32
C LEU A 299 -17.31 -27.89 -1.87
N PRO A 300 -16.47 -28.75 -1.25
CA PRO A 300 -16.66 -29.15 0.13
C PRO A 300 -16.68 -27.95 1.08
N GLY A 301 -17.73 -27.84 1.90
CA GLY A 301 -17.88 -26.74 2.86
C GLY A 301 -18.27 -25.39 2.24
N ASP A 302 -18.60 -25.35 0.94
CA ASP A 302 -19.02 -24.16 0.20
C ASP A 302 -18.13 -22.91 0.44
N PRO A 303 -16.81 -23.00 0.21
CA PRO A 303 -15.88 -21.90 0.42
C PRO A 303 -16.28 -20.65 -0.38
N VAL A 304 -16.17 -19.49 0.28
CA VAL A 304 -16.57 -18.20 -0.31
C VAL A 304 -15.62 -17.78 -1.44
N ILE A 305 -14.31 -17.95 -1.25
CA ILE A 305 -13.29 -17.44 -2.19
C ILE A 305 -12.58 -18.61 -2.87
N ARG A 306 -12.61 -18.60 -4.19
CA ARG A 306 -12.07 -19.64 -5.07
C ARG A 306 -11.32 -19.04 -6.25
N MET A 307 -10.36 -19.78 -6.78
CA MET A 307 -9.47 -19.32 -7.84
C MET A 307 -9.07 -20.45 -8.79
N MET A 308 -8.79 -20.08 -10.03
CA MET A 308 -8.19 -21.00 -11.01
C MET A 308 -6.71 -21.25 -10.71
N ASP A 309 -6.15 -22.32 -11.26
CA ASP A 309 -4.76 -22.71 -11.03
C ASP A 309 -3.72 -21.64 -11.40
N TYR A 310 -3.89 -20.98 -12.56
CA TYR A 310 -2.96 -19.92 -12.95
C TYR A 310 -2.98 -18.72 -11.99
N ALA A 311 -4.17 -18.35 -11.49
CA ALA A 311 -4.28 -17.30 -10.47
C ALA A 311 -3.57 -17.72 -9.17
N ARG A 312 -3.65 -19.00 -8.78
CA ARG A 312 -2.86 -19.55 -7.66
C ARG A 312 -1.35 -19.47 -7.93
N GLN A 313 -0.88 -19.83 -9.11
CA GLN A 313 0.56 -19.75 -9.42
C GLN A 313 1.06 -18.31 -9.32
N CYS A 314 0.30 -17.35 -9.85
CA CYS A 314 0.58 -15.92 -9.69
C CYS A 314 0.56 -15.50 -8.22
N LEU A 315 -0.37 -16.02 -7.40
CA LEU A 315 -0.48 -15.74 -5.97
C LEU A 315 0.78 -16.18 -5.22
N LEU A 316 1.22 -17.41 -5.44
CA LEU A 316 2.41 -17.99 -4.80
C LEU A 316 3.71 -17.32 -5.27
N THR A 317 3.85 -17.05 -6.56
CA THR A 317 5.05 -16.40 -7.13
C THR A 317 5.21 -14.97 -6.60
N ASN A 318 4.10 -14.28 -6.32
CA ASN A 318 4.09 -12.91 -5.83
C ASN A 318 3.97 -12.80 -4.31
N ASP A 319 4.08 -13.92 -3.61
CA ASP A 319 4.15 -13.92 -2.15
C ASP A 319 2.88 -13.31 -1.50
N ILE A 320 1.72 -13.42 -2.16
CA ILE A 320 0.44 -12.92 -1.64
C ILE A 320 -0.09 -13.92 -0.60
N ARG A 321 -0.32 -13.44 0.63
CA ARG A 321 -0.41 -14.25 1.85
C ARG A 321 -1.79 -14.86 2.14
N ALA A 322 -2.35 -15.57 1.16
CA ALA A 322 -3.56 -16.39 1.35
C ALA A 322 -3.20 -17.87 1.53
N LEU A 323 -3.92 -18.56 2.42
CA LEU A 323 -3.79 -20.00 2.64
C LEU A 323 -4.82 -20.74 1.79
N LEU A 324 -4.35 -21.73 1.04
CA LEU A 324 -5.18 -22.48 0.11
C LEU A 324 -5.43 -23.90 0.63
N CYS A 325 -6.49 -24.53 0.15
CA CYS A 325 -6.74 -25.94 0.41
C CYS A 325 -5.54 -26.81 -0.03
N SER A 326 -5.35 -27.94 0.66
CA SER A 326 -4.25 -28.87 0.37
C SER A 326 -4.52 -29.73 -0.86
N ARG A 327 -5.80 -29.93 -1.23
CA ARG A 327 -6.23 -30.69 -2.41
C ARG A 327 -7.24 -29.87 -3.21
N PRO A 328 -6.94 -29.51 -4.47
CA PRO A 328 -7.89 -28.81 -5.30
C PRO A 328 -9.02 -29.73 -5.75
N ASN A 329 -10.07 -29.13 -6.29
CA ASN A 329 -11.13 -29.86 -7.00
C ASN A 329 -10.89 -29.75 -8.51
N GLU A 330 -10.97 -30.85 -9.24
CA GLU A 330 -10.87 -30.85 -10.69
C GLU A 330 -12.26 -30.98 -11.33
N MET A 331 -12.46 -30.26 -12.43
CA MET A 331 -13.69 -30.29 -13.20
C MET A 331 -13.35 -30.24 -14.69
N THR A 332 -14.03 -31.05 -15.50
CA THR A 332 -13.89 -31.00 -16.96
C THR A 332 -14.81 -29.93 -17.53
N LEU A 333 -14.23 -29.02 -18.32
CA LEU A 333 -14.93 -27.97 -19.05
C LEU A 333 -15.55 -28.52 -20.33
N PHE A 334 -16.47 -27.77 -20.93
CA PHE A 334 -17.16 -28.16 -22.18
C PHE A 334 -16.22 -28.36 -23.37
N ASN A 335 -15.06 -27.69 -23.37
CA ASN A 335 -14.01 -27.83 -24.39
C ASN A 335 -13.06 -29.03 -24.13
N GLY A 336 -13.31 -29.84 -23.09
CA GLY A 336 -12.47 -30.98 -22.70
C GLY A 336 -11.27 -30.61 -21.83
N GLU A 337 -11.03 -29.33 -21.53
CA GLU A 337 -9.97 -28.92 -20.61
C GLU A 337 -10.32 -29.24 -19.16
N THR A 338 -9.30 -29.52 -18.35
CA THR A 338 -9.46 -29.71 -16.90
C THR A 338 -9.24 -28.37 -16.18
N LEU A 339 -10.29 -27.87 -15.53
CA LEU A 339 -10.20 -26.75 -14.61
C LEU A 339 -9.88 -27.26 -13.19
N THR A 340 -8.68 -26.94 -12.71
CA THR A 340 -8.28 -27.15 -11.32
C THR A 340 -8.67 -25.94 -10.48
N ILE A 341 -9.51 -26.18 -9.48
CA ILE A 341 -10.11 -25.17 -8.60
C ILE A 341 -9.47 -25.24 -7.23
N TRP A 342 -8.86 -24.14 -6.83
CA TRP A 342 -8.34 -23.92 -5.48
C TRP A 342 -9.25 -22.97 -4.73
N TRP A 343 -9.32 -23.10 -3.40
CA TRP A 343 -10.07 -22.17 -2.57
C TRP A 343 -9.27 -21.74 -1.35
N VAL A 344 -9.60 -20.56 -0.86
CA VAL A 344 -8.97 -19.97 0.31
C VAL A 344 -9.57 -20.60 1.56
N VAL A 345 -8.70 -21.12 2.42
CA VAL A 345 -9.05 -21.66 3.75
C VAL A 345 -8.70 -20.69 4.88
N GLY A 346 -7.89 -19.67 4.59
CA GLY A 346 -7.53 -18.63 5.55
C GLY A 346 -6.67 -17.54 4.93
N PHE A 347 -6.41 -16.49 5.69
CA PHE A 347 -5.52 -15.40 5.32
C PHE A 347 -4.61 -15.09 6.49
N TRP A 348 -3.34 -14.78 6.22
CA TRP A 348 -2.44 -14.17 7.20
C TRP A 348 -2.85 -12.70 7.44
N SER A 349 -4.09 -12.51 7.87
CA SER A 349 -4.72 -11.21 7.92
C SER A 349 -4.22 -10.35 9.06
N GLU A 350 -3.62 -10.94 10.09
CA GLU A 350 -2.95 -10.26 11.18
C GLU A 350 -1.76 -9.40 10.72
N MET A 351 -1.25 -9.60 9.50
CA MET A 351 -0.13 -8.82 8.97
C MET A 351 -0.36 -8.26 7.57
N TYR A 352 -1.08 -8.96 6.69
CA TYR A 352 -1.06 -8.63 5.26
C TYR A 352 -2.35 -8.01 4.73
N PHE A 353 -3.48 -8.22 5.39
CA PHE A 353 -4.78 -7.74 4.93
C PHE A 353 -5.26 -6.56 5.76
N ASP A 354 -5.71 -5.48 5.12
CA ASP A 354 -6.17 -4.31 5.86
C ASP A 354 -7.45 -4.58 6.66
N PHE A 355 -7.74 -3.74 7.65
CA PHE A 355 -8.94 -3.90 8.47
C PHE A 355 -10.21 -3.74 7.64
N VAL A 356 -11.27 -4.43 8.07
CA VAL A 356 -12.61 -4.20 7.52
C VAL A 356 -13.19 -2.95 8.17
N PRO A 357 -13.54 -1.90 7.41
CA PRO A 357 -14.01 -0.63 7.98
C PRO A 357 -15.28 -0.72 8.83
N GLY A 358 -16.09 -1.77 8.64
CA GLY A 358 -17.23 -2.08 9.50
C GLY A 358 -16.80 -2.48 10.91
N LEU A 359 -15.74 -3.30 11.03
CA LEU A 359 -15.21 -3.74 12.33
C LEU A 359 -14.48 -2.61 13.06
N LEU A 360 -13.72 -1.78 12.33
CA LEU A 360 -13.05 -0.62 12.94
C LEU A 360 -14.03 0.40 13.53
N ARG A 361 -15.25 0.50 12.98
CA ARG A 361 -16.29 1.43 13.40
C ARG A 361 -17.33 0.82 14.33
N ASP A 362 -17.32 -0.49 14.51
CA ASP A 362 -18.23 -1.17 15.42
C ASP A 362 -17.97 -0.69 16.85
N LYS A 363 -19.02 -0.15 17.50
CA LYS A 363 -18.93 0.41 18.84
C LYS A 363 -18.44 -0.63 19.85
N ILE A 364 -18.89 -1.88 19.79
CA ILE A 364 -18.52 -2.90 20.79
C ILE A 364 -17.03 -3.26 20.74
N LEU A 365 -16.37 -2.99 19.60
CA LEU A 365 -14.96 -3.29 19.41
C LEU A 365 -14.04 -2.14 19.83
N GLN A 366 -14.58 -0.95 20.17
CA GLN A 366 -13.78 0.24 20.51
C GLN A 366 -13.09 0.12 21.87
N ASN A 367 -12.09 0.97 22.08
CA ASN A 367 -11.32 1.05 23.33
C ASN A 367 -11.80 2.16 24.29
N ASP A 368 -12.90 2.86 24.01
CA ASP A 368 -13.45 3.80 24.97
C ASP A 368 -14.05 3.06 26.19
N PRO A 369 -14.07 3.68 27.39
CA PRO A 369 -14.51 3.01 28.61
C PRO A 369 -15.90 2.37 28.53
N SER A 370 -16.84 3.00 27.83
CA SER A 370 -18.22 2.50 27.73
C SER A 370 -18.29 1.23 26.88
N SER A 371 -17.52 1.18 25.79
CA SER A 371 -17.40 0.01 24.92
C SER A 371 -16.68 -1.14 25.62
N VAL A 372 -15.65 -0.84 26.43
CA VAL A 372 -14.94 -1.84 27.25
C VAL A 372 -15.89 -2.52 28.24
N GLU A 373 -16.71 -1.76 28.96
CA GLU A 373 -17.68 -2.29 29.91
C GLU A 373 -18.79 -3.10 29.20
N ALA A 374 -19.31 -2.59 28.09
CA ALA A 374 -20.31 -3.29 27.28
C ALA A 374 -19.77 -4.63 26.75
N LEU A 375 -18.54 -4.64 26.25
CA LEU A 375 -17.87 -5.85 25.77
C LEU A 375 -17.62 -6.86 26.90
N ALA A 376 -17.18 -6.40 28.06
CA ALA A 376 -16.95 -7.26 29.21
C ALA A 376 -18.24 -7.96 29.65
N ARG A 377 -19.37 -7.23 29.70
CA ARG A 377 -20.69 -7.83 29.94
C ARG A 377 -21.06 -8.87 28.88
N LEU A 378 -20.80 -8.56 27.60
CA LEU A 378 -21.09 -9.44 26.47
C LEU A 378 -20.31 -10.77 26.50
N ILE A 379 -19.03 -10.74 26.84
CA ILE A 379 -18.17 -11.92 26.83
C ILE A 379 -18.28 -12.72 28.13
N TRP A 380 -18.28 -12.04 29.29
CA TRP A 380 -18.10 -12.68 30.59
C TRP A 380 -19.38 -12.83 31.41
N SER A 381 -20.41 -12.02 31.14
CA SER A 381 -21.69 -12.03 31.87
C SER A 381 -22.92 -12.13 30.96
N PRO A 382 -23.00 -13.08 30.01
CA PRO A 382 -24.07 -13.14 29.03
C PRO A 382 -25.48 -13.32 29.64
N ALA A 383 -25.60 -13.94 30.82
CA ALA A 383 -26.88 -14.15 31.51
C ALA A 383 -27.56 -12.84 31.98
N GLU A 384 -26.81 -11.74 32.12
CA GLU A 384 -27.35 -10.44 32.55
C GLU A 384 -27.95 -9.63 31.38
N ILE A 385 -27.68 -10.04 30.14
CA ILE A 385 -28.11 -9.34 28.92
C ILE A 385 -29.57 -9.65 28.59
N GLU A 386 -30.06 -10.84 28.96
CA GLU A 386 -31.48 -11.21 28.80
C GLU A 386 -32.43 -10.37 29.67
N LEU A 387 -31.92 -9.66 30.69
CA LEU A 387 -32.72 -8.86 31.63
C LEU A 387 -32.90 -7.39 31.21
N GLN A 388 -32.26 -6.92 30.12
CA GLN A 388 -32.47 -5.58 29.59
C GLN A 388 -33.26 -5.63 28.28
N PRO A 389 -34.38 -4.89 28.14
CA PRO A 389 -35.06 -4.78 26.86
C PRO A 389 -34.10 -4.19 25.83
N ALA A 390 -33.97 -4.85 24.67
CA ALA A 390 -33.13 -4.43 23.56
C ALA A 390 -33.50 -3.02 23.08
N ALA A 391 -32.84 -2.00 23.63
CA ALA A 391 -33.10 -0.59 23.31
C ALA A 391 -32.34 -0.09 22.07
N SER A 392 -31.66 -0.96 21.32
CA SER A 392 -31.17 -0.61 19.98
C SER A 392 -31.10 -1.84 19.08
N ASP A 393 -31.81 -1.77 17.96
CA ASP A 393 -31.89 -2.75 16.86
C ASP A 393 -30.57 -2.87 16.05
N GLU A 394 -29.42 -2.50 16.63
CA GLU A 394 -28.12 -2.55 15.97
C GLU A 394 -27.37 -3.83 16.35
N SER A 395 -27.48 -4.86 15.49
CA SER A 395 -26.66 -6.08 15.58
C SER A 395 -25.19 -5.73 15.41
N ASN A 396 -24.38 -5.93 16.45
CA ASN A 396 -22.91 -5.76 16.38
C ASN A 396 -22.21 -7.01 15.83
N ALA A 397 -20.93 -6.89 15.47
CA ALA A 397 -20.13 -7.93 14.84
C ALA A 397 -19.99 -9.19 15.69
N ILE A 398 -19.87 -9.06 17.02
CA ILE A 398 -19.75 -10.20 17.94
C ILE A 398 -21.07 -10.98 17.97
N MET A 399 -22.20 -10.28 18.09
CA MET A 399 -23.52 -10.91 18.05
C MET A 399 -23.79 -11.60 16.70
N THR A 400 -23.36 -10.99 15.60
CA THR A 400 -23.40 -11.62 14.28
C THR A 400 -22.53 -12.88 14.22
N PHE A 401 -21.31 -12.84 14.77
CA PHE A 401 -20.43 -14.01 14.82
C PHE A 401 -21.03 -15.13 15.70
N TYR A 402 -21.62 -14.81 16.86
CA TYR A 402 -22.30 -15.79 17.71
C TYR A 402 -23.50 -16.46 17.04
N LYS A 403 -24.22 -15.75 16.14
CA LYS A 403 -25.28 -16.33 15.32
C LYS A 403 -24.74 -17.29 14.24
N PHE A 404 -23.52 -17.05 13.76
CA PHE A 404 -22.90 -17.79 12.66
C PHE A 404 -21.43 -18.18 12.97
N PRO A 405 -21.19 -18.98 14.03
CA PRO A 405 -19.83 -19.21 14.55
C PRO A 405 -18.95 -20.01 13.59
N HIS A 406 -19.54 -20.72 12.62
CA HIS A 406 -18.84 -21.44 11.56
C HIS A 406 -18.10 -20.54 10.57
N ASN A 407 -18.36 -19.23 10.57
CA ASN A 407 -17.60 -18.28 9.77
C ASN A 407 -16.30 -17.89 10.50
N SER A 408 -15.31 -18.79 10.46
CA SER A 408 -14.00 -18.59 11.09
C SER A 408 -13.29 -17.33 10.59
N LEU A 409 -13.47 -16.97 9.31
CA LEU A 409 -12.88 -15.77 8.73
C LEU A 409 -13.37 -14.50 9.44
N LEU A 410 -14.67 -14.39 9.73
CA LEU A 410 -15.22 -13.29 10.52
C LEU A 410 -14.67 -13.29 11.95
N GLY A 411 -14.64 -14.45 12.61
CA GLY A 411 -14.10 -14.56 13.97
C GLY A 411 -12.64 -14.12 14.07
N ILE A 412 -11.81 -14.52 13.10
CA ILE A 412 -10.39 -14.13 13.02
C ILE A 412 -10.23 -12.62 12.79
N GLU A 413 -11.04 -11.98 11.94
CA GLU A 413 -10.96 -10.51 11.76
C GLU A 413 -11.42 -9.73 13.00
N ILE A 414 -12.41 -10.24 13.75
CA ILE A 414 -12.78 -9.67 15.05
C ILE A 414 -11.61 -9.82 16.03
N ALA A 415 -11.03 -11.01 16.15
CA ALA A 415 -9.89 -11.27 17.03
C ALA A 415 -8.66 -10.41 16.66
N LYS A 416 -8.39 -10.22 15.37
CA LYS A 416 -7.36 -9.30 14.87
C LYS A 416 -7.64 -7.85 15.26
N THR A 417 -8.89 -7.41 15.15
CA THR A 417 -9.26 -6.05 15.57
C THR A 417 -8.96 -5.84 17.05
N PHE A 418 -9.28 -6.82 17.89
CA PHE A 418 -8.90 -6.82 19.30
C PHE A 418 -7.40 -6.89 19.55
N TYR A 419 -6.68 -7.72 18.78
CA TYR A 419 -5.23 -7.84 18.86
C TYR A 419 -4.56 -6.47 18.64
N TYR A 420 -4.94 -5.76 17.59
CA TYR A 420 -4.43 -4.43 17.28
C TYR A 420 -4.93 -3.34 18.23
N ARG A 421 -5.97 -3.61 19.02
CA ARG A 421 -6.46 -2.75 20.10
C ARG A 421 -5.91 -3.16 21.48
N ARG A 422 -5.00 -4.13 21.53
CA ARG A 422 -4.41 -4.71 22.76
C ARG A 422 -5.45 -5.28 23.73
N ARG A 423 -6.56 -5.80 23.20
CA ARG A 423 -7.62 -6.51 23.93
C ARG A 423 -7.40 -8.02 23.82
N PHE A 424 -6.27 -8.47 24.37
CA PHE A 424 -5.75 -9.80 24.07
C PHE A 424 -6.62 -10.93 24.63
N TRP A 425 -7.17 -10.78 25.82
CA TRP A 425 -8.03 -11.78 26.43
C TRP A 425 -9.35 -11.94 25.67
N GLU A 426 -9.95 -10.83 25.23
CA GLU A 426 -11.15 -10.84 24.41
C GLU A 426 -10.89 -11.47 23.03
N ALA A 427 -9.73 -11.22 22.43
CA ALA A 427 -9.31 -11.91 21.21
C ALA A 427 -9.19 -13.43 21.42
N ILE A 428 -8.60 -13.87 22.55
CA ILE A 428 -8.48 -15.30 22.90
C ILE A 428 -9.87 -15.96 23.01
N GLU A 429 -10.87 -15.27 23.60
CA GLU A 429 -12.23 -15.80 23.72
C GLU A 429 -12.92 -15.99 22.36
N ILE A 430 -12.74 -15.04 21.43
CA ILE A 430 -13.26 -15.19 20.06
C ILE A 430 -12.57 -16.36 19.35
N LEU A 431 -11.25 -16.50 19.51
CA LEU A 431 -10.50 -17.60 18.91
C LEU A 431 -10.85 -18.95 19.53
N ARG A 432 -11.25 -19.02 20.80
CA ARG A 432 -11.74 -20.25 21.43
C ARG A 432 -12.93 -20.82 20.66
N ILE A 433 -13.84 -19.98 20.18
CA ILE A 433 -15.01 -20.40 19.40
C ILE A 433 -14.56 -20.89 18.01
N CYS A 434 -13.64 -20.20 17.35
CA CYS A 434 -13.10 -20.65 16.07
C CYS A 434 -12.45 -22.03 16.20
N LEU A 435 -11.66 -22.22 17.26
CA LEU A 435 -10.88 -23.44 17.51
C LEU A 435 -11.71 -24.59 18.08
N SER A 436 -12.91 -24.35 18.60
CA SER A 436 -13.84 -25.43 18.97
C SER A 436 -14.52 -26.06 17.76
N ILE A 437 -14.57 -25.34 16.63
CA ILE A 437 -15.12 -25.83 15.35
C ILE A 437 -14.02 -26.51 14.54
N ASP A 438 -12.87 -25.84 14.39
CA ASP A 438 -11.69 -26.40 13.74
C ASP A 438 -10.46 -26.21 14.62
N PRO A 439 -10.06 -27.23 15.41
CA PRO A 439 -8.89 -27.14 16.27
C PRO A 439 -7.58 -27.06 15.47
N THR A 440 -7.59 -27.37 14.17
CA THR A 440 -6.43 -27.35 13.27
C THR A 440 -6.32 -26.07 12.43
N HIS A 441 -7.18 -25.09 12.69
CA HIS A 441 -7.19 -23.84 11.93
C HIS A 441 -5.90 -23.03 12.15
N LEU A 442 -5.03 -23.00 11.15
CA LEU A 442 -3.67 -22.43 11.25
C LEU A 442 -3.67 -20.96 11.71
N ASN A 443 -4.48 -20.09 11.10
CA ASN A 443 -4.50 -18.66 11.46
C ASN A 443 -5.00 -18.42 12.88
N ALA A 444 -6.06 -19.11 13.30
CA ALA A 444 -6.58 -18.97 14.65
C ALA A 444 -5.57 -19.43 15.71
N ARG A 445 -4.87 -20.55 15.46
CA ARG A 445 -3.79 -21.03 16.32
C ARG A 445 -2.60 -20.06 16.35
N THR A 446 -2.19 -19.59 15.18
CA THR A 446 -1.07 -18.65 15.07
C THR A 446 -1.40 -17.34 15.77
N LEU A 447 -2.58 -16.74 15.53
CA LEU A 447 -2.98 -15.53 16.24
C LEU A 447 -3.04 -15.74 17.76
N ARG A 448 -3.49 -16.91 18.24
CA ARG A 448 -3.46 -17.23 19.69
C ARG A 448 -2.03 -17.33 20.24
N MET A 449 -1.09 -17.90 19.49
CA MET A 449 0.34 -17.87 19.82
C MET A 449 0.86 -16.43 19.93
N LEU A 450 0.50 -15.55 18.99
CA LEU A 450 0.89 -14.14 18.99
C LEU A 450 0.30 -13.39 20.19
N LEU A 451 -0.93 -13.70 20.58
CA LEU A 451 -1.59 -13.12 21.74
C LEU A 451 -0.86 -13.49 23.04
N PHE A 452 -0.51 -14.76 23.23
CA PHE A 452 0.28 -15.19 24.39
C PHE A 452 1.67 -14.57 24.42
N ARG A 453 2.32 -14.42 23.26
CA ARG A 453 3.60 -13.69 23.16
C ARG A 453 3.47 -12.24 23.65
N ASN A 454 2.44 -11.51 23.21
CA ASN A 454 2.25 -10.12 23.60
C ASN A 454 1.84 -9.99 25.08
N LEU A 455 0.99 -10.89 25.59
CA LEU A 455 0.71 -10.97 27.02
C LEU A 455 1.98 -11.23 27.85
N ALA A 456 2.91 -12.05 27.34
CA ALA A 456 4.19 -12.30 28.02
C ALA A 456 5.07 -11.05 28.08
N LEU A 457 5.07 -10.21 27.04
CA LEU A 457 5.82 -8.95 26.99
C LEU A 457 5.30 -7.91 27.98
N ASP A 458 3.98 -7.91 28.21
CA ASP A 458 3.27 -7.04 29.16
C ASP A 458 3.21 -7.62 30.59
N ALA A 459 3.79 -8.79 30.82
CA ALA A 459 3.64 -9.48 32.09
C ALA A 459 4.28 -8.69 33.25
N PRO A 460 3.65 -8.67 34.44
CA PRO A 460 4.14 -7.91 35.58
C PRO A 460 5.39 -8.51 36.24
N SER A 461 5.75 -9.76 35.90
CA SER A 461 6.91 -10.44 36.47
C SER A 461 7.45 -11.52 35.54
N TYR A 462 8.74 -11.86 35.72
CA TYR A 462 9.41 -12.90 34.92
C TYR A 462 8.68 -14.26 34.95
N PRO A 463 8.26 -14.82 36.11
CA PRO A 463 7.57 -16.12 36.12
C PRO A 463 6.26 -16.13 35.33
N VAL A 464 5.53 -15.01 35.33
CA VAL A 464 4.30 -14.85 34.56
C VAL A 464 4.64 -14.76 33.07
N ALA A 465 5.64 -13.95 32.70
CA ALA A 465 6.14 -13.86 31.33
C ALA A 465 6.57 -15.24 30.79
N GLU A 466 7.35 -15.98 31.58
CA GLU A 466 7.84 -17.31 31.21
C GLU A 466 6.69 -18.30 30.98
N SER A 467 5.67 -18.27 31.83
CA SER A 467 4.50 -19.13 31.69
C SER A 467 3.69 -18.82 30.43
N LEU A 468 3.57 -17.55 30.07
CA LEU A 468 2.88 -17.12 28.84
C LEU A 468 3.70 -17.43 27.59
N PHE A 469 5.03 -17.26 27.61
CA PHE A 469 5.89 -17.72 26.53
C PHE A 469 5.81 -19.23 26.33
N LYS A 470 5.74 -20.02 27.41
CA LYS A 470 5.50 -21.46 27.33
C LYS A 470 4.17 -21.78 26.67
N GLN A 471 3.09 -21.04 26.95
CA GLN A 471 1.81 -21.21 26.27
C GLN A 471 1.89 -20.89 24.77
N ALA A 472 2.60 -19.81 24.39
CA ALA A 472 2.86 -19.51 22.98
C ALA A 472 3.63 -20.65 22.28
N GLU A 473 4.66 -21.19 22.94
CA GLU A 473 5.42 -22.35 22.46
C GLU A 473 4.55 -23.61 22.29
N GLN A 474 3.62 -23.86 23.23
CA GLN A 474 2.68 -25.00 23.10
C GLN A 474 1.75 -24.84 21.89
N GLU A 475 1.28 -23.63 21.56
CA GLU A 475 0.54 -23.41 20.31
C GLU A 475 1.40 -23.71 19.08
N ALA A 476 2.66 -23.29 19.09
CA ALA A 476 3.59 -23.54 17.99
C ALA A 476 3.84 -25.04 17.77
N LEU A 477 4.06 -25.78 18.85
CA LEU A 477 4.24 -27.24 18.82
C LEU A 477 2.97 -27.94 18.33
N TYR A 478 1.80 -27.53 18.82
CA TYR A 478 0.52 -28.07 18.35
C TYR A 478 0.34 -27.86 16.84
N ILE A 479 0.69 -26.68 16.32
CA ILE A 479 0.64 -26.37 14.89
C ILE A 479 1.56 -27.31 14.10
N GLN A 480 2.78 -27.53 14.57
CA GLN A 480 3.76 -28.39 13.91
C GLN A 480 3.31 -29.86 13.87
N GLU A 481 2.59 -30.32 14.89
CA GLU A 481 2.12 -31.70 14.98
C GLU A 481 0.82 -31.93 14.19
N ASN A 482 -0.06 -30.92 14.08
CA ASN A 482 -1.45 -31.14 13.71
C ASN A 482 -1.96 -30.32 12.52
N CYS A 483 -1.26 -29.26 12.08
CA CYS A 483 -1.78 -28.32 11.08
C CYS A 483 -1.03 -28.41 9.74
N ALA A 484 -1.58 -27.84 8.68
CA ALA A 484 -0.88 -27.62 7.42
C ALA A 484 -0.07 -26.31 7.48
N PHE A 485 1.11 -26.34 8.10
CA PHE A 485 1.85 -25.15 8.55
C PHE A 485 3.08 -24.67 7.75
N PRO A 486 3.69 -25.39 6.79
CA PRO A 486 5.03 -25.06 6.29
C PRO A 486 5.00 -23.79 5.41
N THR A 487 5.06 -22.64 6.06
CA THR A 487 4.97 -21.30 5.49
C THR A 487 6.02 -20.43 6.15
N GLU A 488 6.54 -19.45 5.42
CA GLU A 488 7.50 -18.49 5.97
C GLU A 488 6.93 -17.79 7.21
N ASP A 489 5.66 -17.39 7.15
CA ASP A 489 4.99 -16.61 8.18
C ASP A 489 4.91 -17.36 9.51
N PHE A 490 4.50 -18.63 9.47
CA PHE A 490 4.47 -19.46 10.67
C PHE A 490 5.87 -19.59 11.30
N TYR A 491 6.88 -19.94 10.49
CA TYR A 491 8.25 -20.08 11.01
C TYR A 491 8.79 -18.76 11.57
N CYS A 492 8.50 -17.63 10.91
CA CYS A 492 8.89 -16.32 11.41
C CYS A 492 8.22 -16.00 12.74
N GLU A 493 6.89 -16.19 12.85
CA GLU A 493 6.19 -15.90 14.10
C GLU A 493 6.62 -16.82 15.24
N HIS A 494 6.87 -18.10 14.96
CA HIS A 494 7.40 -19.05 15.93
C HIS A 494 8.81 -18.63 16.38
N ALA A 495 9.70 -18.27 15.46
CA ALA A 495 11.02 -17.75 15.79
C ALA A 495 10.93 -16.47 16.64
N VAL A 496 9.96 -15.60 16.35
CA VAL A 496 9.73 -14.37 17.12
C VAL A 496 9.27 -14.66 18.55
N VAL A 497 8.63 -15.81 18.84
CA VAL A 497 8.37 -16.22 20.23
C VAL A 497 9.68 -16.39 21.01
N TYR A 498 10.67 -17.09 20.43
CA TYR A 498 11.98 -17.26 21.06
C TYR A 498 12.78 -15.96 21.12
N LEU A 499 12.75 -15.15 20.06
CA LEU A 499 13.39 -13.83 20.04
C LEU A 499 12.82 -12.90 21.13
N ALA A 500 11.49 -12.81 21.23
CA ALA A 500 10.82 -12.03 22.27
C ALA A 500 11.14 -12.55 23.67
N ARG A 501 11.21 -13.87 23.85
CA ARG A 501 11.60 -14.48 25.13
C ARG A 501 13.05 -14.17 25.51
N ALA A 502 13.97 -14.21 24.56
CA ALA A 502 15.37 -13.85 24.76
C ALA A 502 15.51 -12.39 25.17
N MET A 503 14.88 -11.48 24.41
CA MET A 503 14.96 -10.03 24.66
C MET A 503 14.21 -9.60 25.93
N SER A 504 13.06 -10.22 26.23
CA SER A 504 12.35 -10.01 27.49
C SER A 504 13.19 -10.48 28.68
N THR A 505 13.84 -11.64 28.57
CA THR A 505 14.74 -12.13 29.62
C THR A 505 15.93 -11.20 29.80
N LEU A 506 16.55 -10.72 28.71
CA LEU A 506 17.62 -9.72 28.77
C LEU A 506 17.18 -8.45 29.50
N ARG A 507 15.98 -7.95 29.20
CA ARG A 507 15.39 -6.79 29.89
C ARG A 507 15.28 -7.03 31.40
N TYR A 508 14.71 -8.16 31.82
CA TYR A 508 14.59 -8.46 33.24
C TYR A 508 15.95 -8.67 33.95
N ILE A 509 16.97 -9.23 33.27
CA ILE A 509 18.32 -9.33 33.83
C ILE A 509 18.89 -7.92 34.06
N ARG A 510 18.76 -7.03 33.07
CA ARG A 510 19.28 -5.66 33.10
C ARG A 510 18.60 -4.77 34.16
N GLU A 511 17.29 -4.91 34.33
CA GLU A 511 16.51 -4.13 35.31
C GLU A 511 16.81 -4.52 36.77
N GLY A 512 17.44 -5.67 37.02
CA GLY A 512 17.96 -6.05 38.35
C GLY A 512 16.91 -6.24 39.46
N ASN A 513 15.62 -6.15 39.16
CA ASN A 513 14.55 -6.12 40.16
C ASN A 513 14.10 -7.52 40.58
N GLY A 514 14.77 -8.06 41.60
CA GLY A 514 14.19 -9.01 42.56
C GLY A 514 14.14 -10.50 42.17
N PHE A 515 14.10 -10.87 40.89
CA PHE A 515 14.01 -12.28 40.49
C PHE A 515 15.38 -12.98 40.34
N PHE A 516 16.42 -12.27 39.91
CA PHE A 516 17.75 -12.85 39.70
C PHE A 516 18.64 -12.57 40.90
N HIS A 517 19.01 -13.61 41.64
CA HIS A 517 19.82 -13.48 42.85
C HIS A 517 21.28 -13.88 42.58
N GLY A 518 22.11 -12.86 42.35
CA GLY A 518 23.57 -13.04 42.27
C GLY A 518 24.08 -13.57 40.93
N ARG A 519 25.41 -13.73 40.84
CA ARG A 519 26.12 -13.99 39.57
C ARG A 519 25.79 -15.34 38.93
N ALA A 520 25.39 -16.33 39.71
CA ALA A 520 25.07 -17.67 39.21
C ALA A 520 23.78 -17.67 38.37
N ASP A 521 22.75 -16.97 38.85
CA ASP A 521 21.48 -16.81 38.13
C ASP A 521 21.70 -16.02 36.84
N VAL A 522 22.38 -14.88 36.90
CA VAL A 522 22.70 -14.07 35.72
C VAL A 522 23.39 -14.92 34.65
N ARG A 523 24.44 -15.67 35.02
CA ARG A 523 25.14 -16.57 34.07
C ARG A 523 24.23 -17.64 33.49
N ARG A 524 23.34 -18.23 34.28
CA ARG A 524 22.38 -19.24 33.81
C ARG A 524 21.44 -18.64 32.77
N PHE A 525 20.84 -17.50 33.06
CA PHE A 525 19.87 -16.87 32.16
C PHE A 525 20.54 -16.26 30.93
N THR A 526 21.77 -15.76 31.00
CA THR A 526 22.58 -15.40 29.82
C THR A 526 22.72 -16.59 28.86
N ARG A 527 23.01 -17.81 29.36
CA ARG A 527 23.06 -19.00 28.50
C ARG A 527 21.71 -19.32 27.87
N MET A 528 20.61 -19.12 28.61
CA MET A 528 19.27 -19.33 28.08
C MET A 528 18.91 -18.32 26.98
N VAL A 529 19.29 -17.06 27.14
CA VAL A 529 19.15 -16.02 26.11
C VAL A 529 19.79 -16.46 24.79
N PHE A 530 21.05 -16.93 24.82
CA PHE A 530 21.70 -17.45 23.62
C PHE A 530 21.04 -18.72 23.07
N ALA A 531 20.57 -19.62 23.94
CA ALA A 531 19.86 -20.82 23.49
C ALA A 531 18.57 -20.47 22.73
N TRP A 532 17.81 -19.47 23.19
CA TRP A 532 16.62 -19.00 22.49
C TRP A 532 16.96 -18.27 21.19
N PHE A 533 18.04 -17.50 21.13
CA PHE A 533 18.51 -16.94 19.85
C PHE A 533 18.84 -18.03 18.83
N ASN A 534 19.54 -19.09 19.24
CA ASN A 534 19.85 -20.23 18.35
C ASN A 534 18.58 -20.93 17.84
N MET A 535 17.55 -21.05 18.68
CA MET A 535 16.25 -21.59 18.26
C MET A 535 15.55 -20.66 17.26
N ALA A 536 15.58 -19.35 17.51
CA ALA A 536 15.03 -18.36 16.57
C ALA A 536 15.75 -18.40 15.23
N GLU A 537 17.09 -18.43 15.22
CA GLU A 537 17.92 -18.57 14.02
C GLU A 537 17.54 -19.81 13.21
N THR A 538 17.48 -20.99 13.86
CA THR A 538 17.11 -22.25 13.20
C THR A 538 15.73 -22.16 12.53
N LEU A 539 14.78 -21.50 13.19
CA LEU A 539 13.42 -21.34 12.64
C LEU A 539 13.40 -20.31 11.49
N PHE A 540 14.17 -19.23 11.55
CA PHE A 540 14.29 -18.30 10.43
C PHE A 540 14.93 -18.97 9.21
N GLU A 541 15.94 -19.82 9.37
CA GLU A 541 16.53 -20.60 8.27
C GLU A 541 15.51 -21.57 7.62
N LYS A 542 14.64 -22.18 8.42
CA LYS A 542 13.49 -22.95 7.89
C LYS A 542 12.54 -22.05 7.11
N GLY A 543 12.28 -20.84 7.58
CA GLY A 543 11.51 -19.81 6.88
C GLY A 543 12.09 -19.49 5.50
N ILE A 544 13.41 -19.28 5.41
CA ILE A 544 14.12 -19.06 4.15
C ILE A 544 13.94 -20.26 3.21
N THR A 545 14.03 -21.47 3.75
CA THR A 545 13.96 -22.72 2.95
C THR A 545 12.60 -22.94 2.29
N VAL A 546 11.51 -22.58 2.98
CA VAL A 546 10.14 -22.81 2.47
C VAL A 546 9.58 -21.64 1.65
N SER A 547 10.18 -20.46 1.76
CA SER A 547 9.70 -19.25 1.09
C SER A 547 10.26 -19.11 -0.33
N PRO A 548 9.43 -18.81 -1.34
CA PRO A 548 9.93 -18.41 -2.66
C PRO A 548 10.70 -17.07 -2.65
N SER A 549 10.45 -16.20 -1.66
CA SER A 549 11.04 -14.85 -1.59
C SER A 549 12.06 -14.69 -0.44
N ALA A 550 11.83 -15.39 0.67
CA ALA A 550 12.60 -15.36 1.91
C ALA A 550 12.80 -13.95 2.52
N ILE A 551 11.99 -12.96 2.11
CA ILE A 551 12.26 -11.54 2.42
C ILE A 551 12.21 -11.28 3.92
N ARG A 552 11.19 -11.79 4.59
CA ARG A 552 10.95 -11.52 6.01
C ARG A 552 11.91 -12.32 6.90
N SER A 553 12.04 -13.61 6.60
CA SER A 553 12.93 -14.52 7.32
C SER A 553 14.40 -14.10 7.20
N ALA A 554 14.85 -13.63 6.04
CA ALA A 554 16.21 -13.12 5.86
C ALA A 554 16.49 -11.89 6.74
N TYR A 555 15.57 -10.91 6.79
CA TYR A 555 15.72 -9.74 7.67
C TYR A 555 15.83 -10.13 9.14
N LEU A 556 14.96 -11.03 9.61
CA LEU A 556 14.92 -11.43 11.01
C LEU A 556 16.09 -12.33 11.39
N LEU A 557 16.55 -13.20 10.48
CA LEU A 557 17.79 -13.97 10.65
C LEU A 557 18.99 -13.03 10.83
N ASN A 558 19.09 -12.00 9.99
CA ASN A 558 20.17 -11.02 10.12
C ASN A 558 20.14 -10.31 11.48
N SER A 559 18.96 -9.84 11.87
CA SER A 559 18.74 -9.19 13.16
C SER A 559 19.20 -10.07 14.33
N VAL A 560 18.84 -11.35 14.35
CA VAL A 560 19.27 -12.28 15.41
C VAL A 560 20.78 -12.49 15.42
N ARG A 561 21.40 -12.70 14.25
CA ARG A 561 22.86 -12.90 14.16
C ARG A 561 23.64 -11.67 14.62
N VAL A 562 23.17 -10.47 14.27
CA VAL A 562 23.75 -9.19 14.72
C VAL A 562 23.60 -9.03 16.24
N LEU A 563 22.42 -9.31 16.80
CA LEU A 563 22.19 -9.27 18.25
C LEU A 563 23.11 -10.23 19.01
N GLN A 564 23.25 -11.46 18.53
CA GLN A 564 24.15 -12.45 19.11
C GLN A 564 25.60 -11.97 19.06
N ALA A 565 26.04 -11.41 17.94
CA ALA A 565 27.39 -10.88 17.80
C ALA A 565 27.67 -9.73 18.79
N ILE A 566 26.76 -8.77 18.92
CA ILE A 566 26.87 -7.68 19.90
C ILE A 566 26.97 -8.24 21.33
N LEU A 567 26.04 -9.11 21.72
CA LEU A 567 25.97 -9.65 23.08
C LEU A 567 27.13 -10.58 23.43
N HIS A 568 27.70 -11.30 22.46
CA HIS A 568 28.89 -12.12 22.67
C HIS A 568 30.16 -11.30 22.92
N ASN A 569 30.23 -10.09 22.37
CA ASN A 569 31.43 -9.25 22.45
C ASN A 569 31.45 -8.35 23.70
N ASP A 570 30.32 -8.23 24.42
CA ASP A 570 30.21 -7.32 25.55
C ASP A 570 29.28 -7.86 26.66
N GLU A 571 29.87 -8.56 27.63
CA GLU A 571 29.13 -9.13 28.77
C GLU A 571 28.48 -8.06 29.66
N GLU A 572 28.99 -6.82 29.65
CA GLU A 572 28.47 -5.74 30.49
C GLU A 572 27.04 -5.35 30.08
N ILE A 573 26.66 -5.58 28.81
CA ILE A 573 25.30 -5.34 28.31
C ILE A 573 24.27 -6.15 29.12
N PHE A 574 24.62 -7.30 29.68
CA PHE A 574 23.67 -8.09 30.47
C PHE A 574 23.37 -7.47 31.83
N VAL A 575 24.32 -6.72 32.41
CA VAL A 575 24.26 -6.29 33.81
C VAL A 575 24.15 -4.78 33.98
N ASN A 576 24.45 -4.00 32.93
CA ASN A 576 24.38 -2.55 32.95
C ASN A 576 23.15 -2.05 32.15
N PRO A 577 22.07 -1.62 32.83
CA PRO A 577 20.85 -1.16 32.15
C PRO A 577 21.04 0.14 31.36
N GLU A 578 22.05 0.95 31.66
CA GLU A 578 22.34 2.20 30.95
C GLU A 578 23.19 1.98 29.69
N LYS A 579 23.84 0.82 29.57
CA LYS A 579 24.70 0.51 28.42
C LYS A 579 23.86 0.14 27.20
N PRO A 580 23.97 0.84 26.06
CA PRO A 580 23.18 0.51 24.86
C PRO A 580 23.49 -0.89 24.35
N ILE A 581 22.51 -1.55 23.73
CA ILE A 581 22.74 -2.80 22.99
C ILE A 581 23.32 -2.42 21.63
N ASP A 582 24.63 -2.23 21.58
CA ASP A 582 25.36 -1.86 20.37
C ASP A 582 26.80 -2.37 20.45
N GLY A 583 27.50 -2.38 19.32
CA GLY A 583 28.88 -2.84 19.23
C GLY A 583 29.70 -2.04 18.24
N LYS A 584 31.00 -2.34 18.18
CA LYS A 584 31.89 -1.76 17.15
C LYS A 584 31.37 -2.08 15.74
N PRO A 585 31.60 -1.20 14.75
CA PRO A 585 31.10 -1.38 13.39
C PRO A 585 31.36 -2.78 12.79
N ASP A 586 32.55 -3.34 12.98
CA ASP A 586 32.88 -4.66 12.43
C ASP A 586 32.07 -5.81 13.07
N ILE A 587 31.77 -5.70 14.37
CA ILE A 587 30.94 -6.69 15.09
C ILE A 587 29.50 -6.67 14.56
N VAL A 588 28.98 -5.49 14.23
CA VAL A 588 27.63 -5.32 13.70
C VAL A 588 27.54 -5.71 12.23
N LYS A 589 28.54 -5.34 11.41
CA LYS A 589 28.51 -5.53 9.95
C LYS A 589 28.90 -6.92 9.48
N GLN A 590 29.77 -7.63 10.21
CA GLN A 590 30.26 -8.95 9.78
C GLN A 590 29.13 -9.98 9.61
N PRO A 591 28.18 -10.14 10.56
CA PRO A 591 27.08 -11.09 10.40
C PRO A 591 26.17 -10.75 9.20
N SER A 592 25.92 -9.47 8.96
CA SER A 592 25.17 -9.00 7.79
C SER A 592 25.88 -9.30 6.48
N SER A 593 27.19 -9.08 6.42
CA SER A 593 28.00 -9.40 5.24
C SER A 593 27.96 -10.91 4.94
N ASN A 594 28.10 -11.75 5.97
CA ASN A 594 28.02 -13.22 5.82
C ASN A 594 26.67 -13.66 5.26
N LEU A 595 25.56 -13.07 5.73
CA LEU A 595 24.23 -13.38 5.18
C LEU A 595 24.08 -12.88 3.73
N GLN A 596 24.62 -11.71 3.39
CA GLN A 596 24.58 -11.21 2.01
C GLN A 596 25.36 -12.11 1.04
N TRP A 597 26.46 -12.71 1.48
CA TRP A 597 27.14 -13.79 0.75
C TRP A 597 26.26 -15.03 0.60
N GLN A 598 25.62 -15.48 1.69
CA GLN A 598 24.70 -16.62 1.67
C GLN A 598 23.52 -16.41 0.69
N LEU A 599 23.00 -15.18 0.60
CA LEU A 599 21.90 -14.81 -0.30
C LEU A 599 22.37 -14.52 -1.75
N GLY A 600 23.68 -14.51 -2.01
CA GLY A 600 24.25 -14.21 -3.32
C GLY A 600 24.14 -12.74 -3.73
N TYR A 601 23.97 -11.82 -2.77
CA TYR A 601 23.98 -10.37 -3.02
C TYR A 601 25.41 -9.83 -3.14
N LEU A 602 26.34 -10.40 -2.35
CA LEU A 602 27.77 -10.23 -2.54
C LEU A 602 28.32 -11.41 -3.35
N ARG A 603 29.22 -11.13 -4.29
CA ARG A 603 29.76 -12.13 -5.22
C ARG A 603 31.18 -11.81 -5.62
N GLU A 604 32.04 -12.82 -5.70
CA GLU A 604 33.46 -12.66 -6.06
C GLU A 604 33.66 -12.23 -7.51
N ASP A 605 32.72 -12.54 -8.41
CA ASP A 605 32.82 -12.25 -9.84
C ASP A 605 32.47 -10.80 -10.21
N LEU A 606 32.05 -9.97 -9.24
CA LEU A 606 31.74 -8.56 -9.44
C LEU A 606 32.78 -7.67 -8.74
N PRO A 607 33.27 -6.59 -9.37
CA PRO A 607 34.01 -5.54 -8.65
C PRO A 607 33.19 -4.96 -7.49
N GLN A 608 33.84 -4.54 -6.40
CA GLN A 608 33.18 -4.10 -5.18
C GLN A 608 32.11 -3.00 -5.40
N GLU A 609 32.40 -2.01 -6.25
CA GLU A 609 31.42 -0.97 -6.59
C GLU A 609 30.15 -1.56 -7.25
N HIS A 610 30.32 -2.51 -8.17
CA HIS A 610 29.20 -3.19 -8.82
C HIS A 610 28.44 -4.15 -7.89
N GLN A 611 29.10 -4.69 -6.86
CA GLN A 611 28.45 -5.50 -5.83
C GLN A 611 27.44 -4.65 -5.04
N TYR A 612 27.84 -3.45 -4.61
CA TYR A 612 26.96 -2.56 -3.87
C TYR A 612 25.78 -2.09 -4.72
N ASP A 613 26.01 -1.67 -5.97
CA ASP A 613 24.93 -1.32 -6.90
C ASP A 613 23.97 -2.49 -7.18
N PHE A 614 24.48 -3.72 -7.25
CA PHE A 614 23.64 -4.90 -7.39
C PHE A 614 22.81 -5.15 -6.13
N MET A 615 23.44 -5.11 -4.96
CA MET A 615 22.76 -5.28 -3.68
C MET A 615 21.69 -4.20 -3.46
N GLU A 616 21.97 -2.93 -3.78
CA GLU A 616 20.96 -1.86 -3.70
C GLU A 616 19.71 -2.19 -4.52
N ARG A 617 19.91 -2.67 -5.76
CA ARG A 617 18.80 -3.08 -6.64
C ARG A 617 18.03 -4.26 -6.07
N MET A 618 18.72 -5.24 -5.51
CA MET A 618 18.09 -6.42 -4.90
C MET A 618 17.30 -6.05 -3.64
N LEU A 619 17.84 -5.22 -2.75
CA LEU A 619 17.14 -4.72 -1.57
C LEU A 619 15.89 -3.92 -1.95
N MET A 620 16.00 -3.01 -2.93
CA MET A 620 14.84 -2.25 -3.43
C MET A 620 13.79 -3.16 -4.07
N LYS A 621 14.21 -4.19 -4.81
CA LYS A 621 13.29 -5.16 -5.40
C LYS A 621 12.56 -5.94 -4.30
N SER A 622 13.28 -6.46 -3.31
CA SER A 622 12.71 -7.21 -2.18
C SER A 622 11.75 -6.34 -1.36
N PHE A 623 12.14 -5.10 -1.04
CA PHE A 623 11.26 -4.15 -0.36
C PHE A 623 9.97 -3.91 -1.16
N ARG A 624 10.07 -3.62 -2.47
CA ARG A 624 8.88 -3.40 -3.31
C ARG A 624 7.99 -4.63 -3.39
N VAL A 625 8.56 -5.84 -3.53
CA VAL A 625 7.80 -7.09 -3.57
C VAL A 625 7.02 -7.29 -2.27
N HIS A 626 7.66 -7.08 -1.12
CA HIS A 626 7.02 -7.28 0.18
C HIS A 626 6.01 -6.18 0.50
N ASP A 627 6.37 -4.91 0.31
CA ASP A 627 5.46 -3.79 0.56
C ASP A 627 4.24 -3.85 -0.37
N ASP A 628 4.43 -4.24 -1.64
CA ASP A 628 3.31 -4.49 -2.55
C ASP A 628 2.47 -5.70 -2.12
N SER A 629 2.96 -6.67 -1.34
CA SER A 629 2.13 -7.79 -0.90
C SER A 629 1.30 -7.48 0.37
N VAL A 630 1.65 -6.39 1.07
CA VAL A 630 0.98 -5.93 2.30
C VAL A 630 -0.06 -4.84 1.98
N SER A 631 -1.30 -5.04 2.42
CA SER A 631 -2.35 -4.00 2.40
C SER A 631 -2.60 -3.37 3.77
N LEU A 632 -2.25 -4.04 4.86
CA LEU A 632 -2.44 -3.56 6.23
C LEU A 632 -1.48 -2.42 6.59
N GLN A 633 -1.98 -1.19 6.67
CA GLN A 633 -1.13 -0.01 6.95
C GLN A 633 -0.41 -0.10 8.30
N ALA A 634 -1.07 -0.69 9.31
CA ALA A 634 -0.50 -0.87 10.64
C ALA A 634 0.70 -1.86 10.69
N TYR A 635 0.92 -2.67 9.64
CA TYR A 635 2.13 -3.48 9.49
C TYR A 635 3.11 -2.87 8.49
N ARG A 636 2.63 -2.16 7.45
CA ARG A 636 3.50 -1.48 6.48
C ARG A 636 4.45 -0.47 7.12
N ALA A 637 4.02 0.25 8.16
CA ALA A 637 4.88 1.15 8.93
C ALA A 637 6.15 0.42 9.44
N THR A 638 5.99 -0.82 9.90
CA THR A 638 7.10 -1.65 10.37
C THR A 638 7.94 -2.18 9.24
N THR A 639 7.34 -2.52 8.10
CA THR A 639 8.10 -2.89 6.90
C THR A 639 9.06 -1.76 6.48
N HIS A 640 8.60 -0.51 6.52
CA HIS A 640 9.43 0.66 6.21
C HIS A 640 10.55 0.85 7.23
N PHE A 641 10.25 0.75 8.54
CA PHE A 641 11.27 0.79 9.58
C PHE A 641 12.32 -0.32 9.42
N CYS A 642 11.90 -1.58 9.24
CA CYS A 642 12.82 -2.72 9.06
C CYS A 642 13.68 -2.54 7.79
N THR A 643 13.11 -1.97 6.73
CA THR A 643 13.87 -1.66 5.53
C THR A 643 14.88 -0.54 5.79
N ALA A 644 14.54 0.48 6.59
CA ALA A 644 15.49 1.51 7.00
C ALA A 644 16.66 0.90 7.81
N VAL A 645 16.38 -0.08 8.68
CA VAL A 645 17.41 -0.88 9.38
C VAL A 645 18.30 -1.62 8.38
N MET A 646 17.74 -2.25 7.34
CA MET A 646 18.55 -2.92 6.31
C MET A 646 19.52 -1.97 5.61
N TRP A 647 19.09 -0.74 5.33
CA TRP A 647 19.94 0.29 4.72
C TRP A 647 20.97 0.85 5.70
N TRP A 648 20.60 1.08 6.96
CA TRP A 648 21.46 1.77 7.92
C TRP A 648 22.43 0.84 8.67
N ASP A 649 21.94 -0.30 9.16
CA ASP A 649 22.70 -1.22 10.00
C ASP A 649 23.36 -2.34 9.19
N PHE A 650 22.66 -2.87 8.20
CA PHE A 650 23.08 -4.10 7.52
C PHE A 650 23.84 -3.84 6.23
N PHE A 651 23.72 -2.65 5.63
CA PHE A 651 24.45 -2.32 4.42
C PHE A 651 25.96 -2.17 4.74
N PRO A 652 26.88 -2.76 3.96
CA PRO A 652 28.31 -2.80 4.27
C PRO A 652 28.95 -1.42 4.47
N VAL A 653 28.51 -0.43 3.69
CA VAL A 653 29.06 0.94 3.70
C VAL A 653 27.92 1.94 3.84
N ARG A 654 28.04 2.89 4.78
CA ARG A 654 27.07 3.98 4.91
C ARG A 654 27.47 5.09 3.95
N THR A 655 26.72 5.24 2.87
CA THR A 655 26.86 6.39 1.97
C THR A 655 25.78 7.43 2.25
N ILE A 656 25.96 8.64 1.73
CA ILE A 656 24.92 9.68 1.78
C ILE A 656 23.64 9.21 1.08
N GLY A 657 23.75 8.51 -0.06
CA GLY A 657 22.61 7.96 -0.78
C GLY A 657 21.83 6.92 0.04
N VAL A 658 22.55 5.98 0.67
CA VAL A 658 21.96 4.99 1.60
C VAL A 658 21.26 5.68 2.77
N THR A 659 21.90 6.71 3.34
CA THR A 659 21.35 7.48 4.47
C THR A 659 20.06 8.21 4.09
N LYS A 660 20.03 8.89 2.93
CA LYS A 660 18.82 9.56 2.42
C LYS A 660 17.66 8.57 2.24
N LYS A 661 17.94 7.36 1.73
CA LYS A 661 16.93 6.29 1.60
C LYS A 661 16.39 5.83 2.96
N ALA A 662 17.28 5.60 3.93
CA ALA A 662 16.88 5.22 5.29
C ALA A 662 15.99 6.29 5.95
N LEU A 663 16.36 7.58 5.87
CA LEU A 663 15.57 8.70 6.38
C LEU A 663 14.20 8.79 5.70
N GLN A 664 14.14 8.66 4.38
CA GLN A 664 12.87 8.67 3.65
C GLN A 664 11.92 7.56 4.16
N LEU A 665 12.44 6.34 4.32
CA LEU A 665 11.66 5.20 4.84
C LEU A 665 11.16 5.45 6.28
N LEU A 666 11.96 6.08 7.13
CA LEU A 666 11.55 6.44 8.49
C LEU A 666 10.45 7.52 8.49
N HIS A 667 10.54 8.52 7.61
CA HIS A 667 9.49 9.52 7.45
C HIS A 667 8.18 8.91 6.92
N ASP A 668 8.27 7.97 5.99
CA ASP A 668 7.10 7.25 5.47
C ASP A 668 6.46 6.40 6.58
N ALA A 669 7.27 5.66 7.36
CA ALA A 669 6.80 4.90 8.52
C ALA A 669 6.09 5.78 9.55
N LEU A 670 6.64 6.97 9.83
CA LEU A 670 6.05 7.99 10.71
C LEU A 670 4.69 8.48 10.18
N GLY A 671 4.58 8.73 8.87
CA GLY A 671 3.33 9.12 8.23
C GLY A 671 2.25 8.05 8.34
N MET A 672 2.61 6.78 8.15
CA MET A 672 1.70 5.64 8.30
C MET A 672 1.25 5.45 9.75
N ALA A 673 2.15 5.60 10.72
CA ALA A 673 1.81 5.47 12.14
C ALA A 673 0.82 6.54 12.60
N LYS A 674 0.94 7.78 12.12
CA LYS A 674 -0.04 8.86 12.37
C LYS A 674 -1.43 8.57 11.80
N ALA A 675 -1.53 7.77 10.74
CA ALA A 675 -2.82 7.32 10.23
C ALA A 675 -3.44 6.25 11.15
N ALA A 676 -2.66 5.25 11.56
CA ALA A 676 -3.09 4.20 12.48
C ALA A 676 -3.56 4.75 13.85
N GLU A 677 -2.91 5.81 14.34
CA GLU A 677 -3.29 6.49 15.58
C GLU A 677 -4.73 7.02 15.52
N LYS A 678 -5.17 7.55 14.37
CA LYS A 678 -6.54 8.07 14.19
C LYS A 678 -7.61 6.98 14.31
N ASP A 679 -7.29 5.76 13.89
CA ASP A 679 -8.18 4.60 13.95
C ASP A 679 -8.13 3.88 15.31
N GLY A 680 -7.32 4.37 16.24
CA GLY A 680 -7.15 3.80 17.58
C GLY A 680 -6.55 2.39 17.56
N VAL A 681 -5.68 2.11 16.59
CA VAL A 681 -5.01 0.80 16.45
C VAL A 681 -3.50 0.91 16.66
N CYS A 682 -2.91 -0.16 17.16
CA CYS A 682 -1.47 -0.30 17.38
C CYS A 682 -0.71 -0.60 16.07
N ILE A 683 0.61 -0.59 16.15
CA ILE A 683 1.54 -0.99 15.09
C ILE A 683 2.16 -2.34 15.49
N TYR A 684 2.18 -3.30 14.57
CA TYR A 684 2.98 -4.53 14.75
C TYR A 684 4.45 -4.16 14.60
N SER A 685 5.16 -3.87 15.69
CA SER A 685 6.43 -3.15 15.71
C SER A 685 7.63 -4.05 15.96
N PHE A 686 8.73 -3.78 15.26
CA PHE A 686 10.06 -4.35 15.51
C PHE A 686 11.08 -3.30 15.99
N THR A 687 10.63 -2.13 16.44
CA THR A 687 11.55 -1.06 16.88
C THR A 687 12.36 -1.39 18.13
N ARG A 688 11.97 -2.45 18.86
CA ARG A 688 12.71 -3.05 19.98
C ARG A 688 13.32 -4.41 19.65
N THR A 689 13.42 -4.78 18.38
CA THR A 689 13.94 -6.06 17.83
C THR A 689 13.06 -7.31 17.95
N TYR A 690 12.01 -7.34 18.78
CA TYR A 690 11.11 -8.48 18.93
C TYR A 690 9.65 -8.05 18.70
N GLY A 691 8.97 -8.64 17.71
CA GLY A 691 7.66 -8.18 17.26
C GLY A 691 6.63 -8.00 18.37
N GLU A 692 6.11 -6.78 18.56
CA GLU A 692 5.12 -6.43 19.60
C GLU A 692 3.98 -5.56 19.05
N MET A 693 2.82 -5.57 19.73
CA MET A 693 1.72 -4.64 19.49
C MET A 693 1.99 -3.30 20.18
N MET A 694 2.61 -2.37 19.47
CA MET A 694 3.02 -1.08 20.03
C MET A 694 1.95 0.00 19.82
N PRO A 695 1.56 0.77 20.84
CA PRO A 695 0.73 1.96 20.65
C PRO A 695 1.31 2.90 19.58
N ALA A 696 0.47 3.42 18.68
CA ALA A 696 0.94 4.25 17.56
C ALA A 696 1.74 5.48 18.03
N ALA A 697 1.31 6.13 19.12
CA ALA A 697 2.01 7.25 19.73
C ALA A 697 3.45 6.89 20.18
N GLU A 698 3.65 5.68 20.70
CA GLU A 698 4.97 5.21 21.11
C GLU A 698 5.86 4.91 19.90
N PHE A 699 5.31 4.27 18.87
CA PHE A 699 6.00 4.03 17.61
C PHE A 699 6.44 5.34 16.94
N ILE A 700 5.58 6.36 16.94
CA ILE A 700 5.88 7.71 16.45
C ILE A 700 7.13 8.28 17.15
N ARG A 701 7.19 8.18 18.49
CA ARG A 701 8.37 8.63 19.26
C ARG A 701 9.64 7.87 18.87
N HIS A 702 9.53 6.56 18.63
CA HIS A 702 10.66 5.74 18.19
C HIS A 702 11.16 6.16 16.80
N MET A 703 10.27 6.48 15.85
CA MET A 703 10.66 7.00 14.53
C MET A 703 11.37 8.34 14.65
N GLU A 704 10.83 9.26 15.45
CA GLU A 704 11.46 10.58 15.66
C GLU A 704 12.85 10.46 16.31
N ARG A 705 13.03 9.55 17.27
CA ARG A 705 14.34 9.25 17.87
C ARG A 705 15.31 8.68 16.84
N SER A 706 14.83 7.79 15.99
CA SER A 706 15.59 7.17 14.90
C SER A 706 16.08 8.19 13.88
N ILE A 707 15.18 9.08 13.44
CA ILE A 707 15.50 10.17 12.50
C ILE A 707 16.56 11.09 13.12
N ARG A 708 16.35 11.56 14.36
CA ARG A 708 17.32 12.41 15.04
C ARG A 708 18.70 11.76 15.17
N MET A 709 18.76 10.46 15.47
CA MET A 709 20.03 9.75 15.57
C MET A 709 20.79 9.79 14.24
N ILE A 710 20.11 9.45 13.14
CA ILE A 710 20.73 9.44 11.80
C ILE A 710 21.16 10.85 11.38
N GLU A 711 20.30 11.86 11.54
CA GLU A 711 20.62 13.25 11.22
C GLU A 711 21.82 13.76 12.03
N THR A 712 21.89 13.42 13.32
CA THR A 712 23.03 13.80 14.18
C THR A 712 24.34 13.20 13.68
N LYS A 713 24.31 11.94 13.22
CA LYS A 713 25.51 11.24 12.74
C LYS A 713 25.92 11.64 11.33
N ALA A 714 24.95 11.93 10.46
CA ALA A 714 25.21 12.17 9.05
C ALA A 714 25.39 13.66 8.71
N GLY A 715 24.95 14.58 9.57
CA GLY A 715 25.02 16.02 9.34
C GLY A 715 24.09 16.50 8.21
N ASP A 716 24.37 17.69 7.65
CA ASP A 716 23.58 18.22 6.52
C ASP A 716 23.84 17.44 5.23
N LEU A 717 22.79 16.81 4.70
CA LEU A 717 22.83 15.96 3.51
C LEU A 717 22.48 16.69 2.21
N SER A 718 21.95 17.92 2.29
CA SER A 718 21.25 18.59 1.18
C SER A 718 22.14 18.92 -0.03
N LYS A 719 23.47 18.97 0.16
CA LYS A 719 24.46 19.31 -0.88
C LYS A 719 25.58 18.29 -1.05
N ARG A 720 25.49 17.14 -0.37
CA ARG A 720 26.52 16.10 -0.38
C ARG A 720 26.27 15.07 -1.48
N ASP A 721 27.35 14.55 -2.05
CA ASP A 721 27.32 13.53 -3.11
C ASP A 721 26.81 12.20 -2.54
N ASP A 722 25.89 11.53 -3.24
CA ASP A 722 25.28 10.29 -2.77
C ASP A 722 26.29 9.14 -2.60
N ARG A 723 27.44 9.19 -3.28
CA ARG A 723 28.52 8.19 -3.18
C ARG A 723 29.48 8.47 -2.03
N GLU A 724 29.40 9.64 -1.41
CA GLU A 724 30.24 10.00 -0.29
C GLU A 724 29.99 9.04 0.89
N VAL A 725 31.07 8.48 1.44
CA VAL A 725 31.03 7.56 2.58
C VAL A 725 30.98 8.34 3.89
N ILE A 726 30.11 7.91 4.80
CA ILE A 726 30.04 8.38 6.18
C ILE A 726 30.85 7.39 7.03
N GLU A 727 32.01 7.83 7.49
CA GLU A 727 32.83 7.03 8.40
C GLU A 727 32.09 6.84 9.74
N PRO A 728 32.05 5.62 10.29
CA PRO A 728 31.46 5.37 11.60
C PRO A 728 32.31 6.01 12.71
N ASP A 729 31.67 6.35 13.83
CA ASP A 729 32.37 6.70 15.08
C ASP A 729 33.15 5.46 15.58
N GLU A 730 34.39 5.64 16.07
CA GLU A 730 35.29 4.51 16.39
C GLU A 730 34.74 3.57 17.49
N ASP A 731 33.87 4.07 18.37
CA ASP A 731 33.44 3.32 19.57
C ASP A 731 32.18 2.48 19.38
N LEU A 732 31.16 2.96 18.62
CA LEU A 732 29.86 2.30 18.47
C LEU A 732 29.25 2.49 17.08
N SER A 733 28.62 1.44 16.56
CA SER A 733 27.96 1.45 15.26
C SER A 733 26.77 2.41 15.17
N SER A 734 26.15 2.80 16.28
CA SER A 734 24.89 3.56 16.32
C SER A 734 23.76 2.80 15.63
N SER A 735 23.50 1.58 16.14
CA SER A 735 22.58 0.62 15.54
C SER A 735 21.11 1.07 15.67
N LEU A 736 20.42 1.20 14.54
CA LEU A 736 19.01 1.61 14.48
C LEU A 736 18.08 0.53 15.06
N MET A 737 18.37 -0.75 14.80
CA MET A 737 17.54 -1.88 15.22
C MET A 737 17.35 -2.00 16.74
N THR A 738 18.36 -1.60 17.52
CA THR A 738 18.38 -1.71 18.99
C THR A 738 18.18 -0.38 19.71
N LEU A 739 18.11 0.74 18.98
CA LEU A 739 18.05 2.08 19.55
C LEU A 739 16.94 2.30 20.59
N ASN A 740 15.79 1.65 20.41
CA ASN A 740 14.61 1.86 21.25
C ASN A 740 14.35 0.71 22.25
N PHE A 741 15.28 -0.23 22.37
CA PHE A 741 15.34 -1.15 23.49
C PHE A 741 15.83 -0.39 24.73
#